data_AF-A0A962CUL6-F1
#
_entry.id   AF-A0A962CUL6-F1
#
_cell.length_a   1.000
_cell.length_b   1.000
_cell.length_c   1.000
_cell.angle_alpha   90.00
_cell.angle_beta   90.00
_cell.angle_gamma   90.00
#
_symmetry.space_group_name_H-M   'P 1'
#
loop_
_entity.id
_entity.type
_entity.pdbx_description
1 polymer ?
#
loop_
_entity_poly.entity_id
_entity_poly.type
_entity_poly.pdbx_seq_one_letter_code
_entity_poly.pdbx_strand_id
1 'polypeptide(L)'
;MKKIFCMALCMGMALSVRAGLEDLVISEIRVTPTEGEFFEIHNKGATEIDLSNVYVTDATGDGNFYYNITTGSNYGGGSSADFHAKFPNGAIIGAGEYQSIAINGSNFFGEYGINPTYELNESDSTPNMLEAVAGSINNQGGLSNAGEFLVLYFWDGSSDLVQDLDYVVWGDQAEAVDKSGVTIGGSTYLNETPIISQDVIASGVHTFIQSWQRIDLNEGTEILNGGNGISGHDETSENLSSTFAEGTPNPAGGITPVVAQFVINEIDAVSNSNDFIELYGNANTSTDGYTLVLYDGFTDVSTNVISLNGMNTDTNGYLVINTTLEGGADAVALYVSDVTNFNVGDAITSTDIMDAIVYDSGQADDAELLALINPGQPQVNEDANGDAMNESLIRCTNGSGGQLNTNSFKAFTPSPGAENADCVTFGDYYATADDTNATTLRNTLHDIIDDHCTFNYSGPSTCGSNTEDTWSLLSKADEDPDVPGQVWMVYKNNNFTFQGGGQQAYNREHTWPQSYGFSSGALGDNNAARTDVHHLMMSEVGYNGDRGNLYFDNCDAQCNERSTDTHENPNTPQNDTIGGGSGVYPGNSNWFDGNSFEVWNFRKGDIARAMFYLDVRYSGDVAGEVDLQLTDNASLIQTGAPYMGLLSTLLEWHVSDPVDDIERNRNDFIFTKQLNRNPFIDHPEWVECIFVTGGTCGTVDNDLIFENGFE
;
A
#
# COMPACT_ATOMS: atom_id res chain seq x y z
N MET A 1 -85.64 4.65 23.44
CA MET A 1 -84.72 5.75 23.08
C MET A 1 -83.36 5.38 23.64
N LYS A 2 -82.23 5.29 22.94
CA LYS A 2 -81.79 5.42 21.54
C LYS A 2 -80.46 4.63 21.54
N LYS A 3 -80.29 3.54 20.78
CA LYS A 3 -79.50 3.46 19.52
C LYS A 3 -78.35 4.47 19.42
N ILE A 4 -77.13 3.96 19.18
CA ILE A 4 -76.11 4.35 18.16
C ILE A 4 -74.85 3.52 18.48
N PHE A 5 -74.60 2.40 17.77
CA PHE A 5 -73.67 2.26 16.64
C PHE A 5 -72.23 2.71 16.96
N CYS A 6 -71.32 1.74 17.13
CA CYS A 6 -69.97 1.84 16.60
C CYS A 6 -69.50 0.42 16.23
N MET A 7 -69.97 -0.01 15.07
CA MET A 7 -69.33 -1.02 14.24
C MET A 7 -68.21 -0.25 13.53
N ALA A 8 -66.97 -0.36 14.01
CA ALA A 8 -65.81 0.28 13.41
C ALA A 8 -64.69 -0.76 13.28
N LEU A 9 -64.44 -1.12 12.02
CA LEU A 9 -63.16 -1.57 11.48
C LEU A 9 -62.47 -2.74 12.19
N CYS A 10 -62.88 -3.96 11.85
CA CYS A 10 -61.94 -5.09 11.77
C CYS A 10 -61.48 -5.20 10.30
N MET A 11 -60.89 -4.11 9.82
CA MET A 11 -60.33 -3.99 8.46
C MET A 11 -59.15 -3.02 8.58
N GLY A 12 -58.02 -3.56 9.02
CA GLY A 12 -56.80 -2.81 9.27
C GLY A 12 -55.72 -3.79 9.68
N MET A 13 -54.65 -3.82 8.90
CA MET A 13 -53.47 -4.68 9.00
C MET A 13 -53.63 -6.09 8.38
N ALA A 14 -53.89 -6.14 7.08
CA ALA A 14 -52.90 -6.83 6.26
C ALA A 14 -51.70 -5.87 6.23
N LEU A 15 -50.77 -6.04 7.17
CA LEU A 15 -49.46 -5.40 7.10
C LEU A 15 -48.92 -5.76 5.71
N SER A 16 -48.53 -4.73 4.95
CA SER A 16 -48.03 -4.89 3.59
C SER A 16 -46.90 -5.92 3.60
N VAL A 17 -46.99 -6.97 2.79
CA VAL A 17 -45.97 -8.04 2.59
C VAL A 17 -44.69 -7.49 1.93
N ARG A 18 -44.45 -6.18 2.04
CA ARG A 18 -43.36 -5.43 1.41
C ARG A 18 -42.74 -4.37 2.32
N ALA A 19 -43.23 -4.20 3.55
CA ALA A 19 -42.72 -3.15 4.42
C ALA A 19 -41.28 -3.45 4.86
N GLY A 20 -40.36 -2.51 4.62
CA GLY A 20 -38.97 -2.60 5.04
C GLY A 20 -38.05 -3.33 4.08
N LEU A 21 -38.55 -3.89 2.96
CA LEU A 21 -37.69 -4.58 1.98
C LEU A 21 -36.65 -3.63 1.34
N GLU A 22 -36.93 -2.33 1.33
CA GLU A 22 -36.00 -1.26 0.93
C GLU A 22 -34.79 -1.07 1.88
N ASP A 23 -34.80 -1.77 3.01
CA ASP A 23 -33.71 -1.78 3.99
C ASP A 23 -32.90 -3.09 3.97
N LEU A 24 -33.09 -3.94 2.96
CA LEU A 24 -32.23 -5.11 2.76
C LEU A 24 -31.07 -4.77 1.85
N VAL A 25 -29.86 -5.02 2.33
CA VAL A 25 -28.62 -4.85 1.57
C VAL A 25 -27.76 -6.12 1.68
N ILE A 26 -26.95 -6.39 0.68
CA ILE A 26 -25.83 -7.34 0.68
C ILE A 26 -24.71 -6.69 1.49
N SER A 27 -24.34 -7.29 2.62
CA SER A 27 -23.37 -6.70 3.55
C SER A 27 -21.97 -7.27 3.40
N GLU A 28 -21.82 -8.49 2.89
CA GLU A 28 -20.52 -9.15 2.79
C GLU A 28 -20.51 -10.19 1.67
N ILE A 29 -19.39 -10.30 0.97
CA ILE A 29 -19.17 -11.28 -0.10
C ILE A 29 -17.74 -11.82 0.06
N ARG A 30 -17.61 -13.14 0.12
CA ARG A 30 -16.32 -13.82 0.05
C ARG A 30 -16.35 -14.85 -1.07
N VAL A 31 -15.42 -14.71 -2.01
CA VAL A 31 -15.27 -15.58 -3.19
C VAL A 31 -14.05 -16.50 -3.12
N THR A 32 -13.09 -16.22 -2.23
CA THR A 32 -11.92 -17.08 -2.00
C THR A 32 -11.51 -17.16 -0.52
N PRO A 33 -11.06 -18.32 0.00
CA PRO A 33 -11.05 -19.64 -0.63
C PRO A 33 -12.44 -20.20 -0.90
N THR A 34 -12.51 -21.18 -1.81
CA THR A 34 -13.73 -21.94 -2.12
C THR A 34 -14.37 -22.60 -0.89
N GLU A 35 -13.58 -23.02 0.09
CA GLU A 35 -14.11 -23.59 1.34
C GLU A 35 -14.84 -22.56 2.22
N GLY A 36 -14.54 -21.27 2.01
CA GLY A 36 -15.12 -20.15 2.75
C GLY A 36 -16.11 -19.33 1.92
N GLU A 37 -16.54 -19.74 0.73
CA GLU A 37 -17.43 -18.95 -0.12
C GLU A 37 -18.80 -18.71 0.52
N PHE A 38 -19.18 -17.43 0.64
CA PHE A 38 -20.49 -17.01 1.14
C PHE A 38 -20.83 -15.59 0.69
N PHE A 39 -22.10 -15.23 0.85
CA PHE A 39 -22.53 -13.86 0.89
C PHE A 39 -23.44 -13.64 2.10
N GLU A 40 -23.60 -12.39 2.50
CA GLU A 40 -24.40 -12.00 3.64
C GLU A 40 -25.38 -10.89 3.27
N ILE A 41 -26.56 -10.93 3.88
CA ILE A 41 -27.53 -9.83 3.81
C ILE A 41 -27.74 -9.22 5.19
N HIS A 42 -28.01 -7.92 5.21
CA HIS A 42 -28.28 -7.13 6.39
C HIS A 42 -29.61 -6.39 6.27
N ASN A 43 -30.35 -6.35 7.39
CA ASN A 43 -31.49 -5.46 7.53
C ASN A 43 -31.07 -4.17 8.26
N LYS A 44 -30.79 -3.10 7.50
CA LYS A 44 -30.43 -1.78 8.07
C LYS A 44 -31.61 -1.04 8.71
N GLY A 45 -32.81 -1.60 8.57
CA GLY A 45 -34.07 -0.99 9.00
C GLY A 45 -34.39 -1.24 10.46
N ALA A 46 -35.40 -0.52 10.95
CA ALA A 46 -35.84 -0.58 12.34
C ALA A 46 -36.92 -1.65 12.62
N THR A 47 -37.29 -2.45 11.61
CA THR A 47 -38.36 -3.44 11.72
C THR A 47 -37.98 -4.78 11.11
N GLU A 48 -38.58 -5.85 11.62
CA GLU A 48 -38.46 -7.19 11.05
C GLU A 48 -39.00 -7.24 9.61
N ILE A 49 -38.30 -7.97 8.74
CA ILE A 49 -38.61 -8.13 7.32
C ILE A 49 -38.94 -9.61 7.02
N ASP A 50 -39.97 -9.84 6.22
CA ASP A 50 -40.34 -11.15 5.68
C ASP A 50 -39.58 -11.42 4.37
N LEU A 51 -38.76 -12.47 4.36
CA LEU A 51 -37.92 -12.85 3.23
C LEU A 51 -38.62 -13.83 2.26
N SER A 52 -39.87 -14.25 2.52
CA SER A 52 -40.56 -15.32 1.79
C SER A 52 -40.72 -15.11 0.28
N ASN A 53 -40.48 -13.90 -0.25
CA ASN A 53 -40.53 -13.57 -1.68
C ASN A 53 -39.27 -12.85 -2.17
N VAL A 54 -38.18 -13.02 -1.43
CA VAL A 54 -36.86 -12.52 -1.78
C VAL A 54 -36.07 -13.65 -2.44
N TYR A 55 -35.44 -13.33 -3.56
CA TYR A 55 -34.66 -14.21 -4.40
C TYR A 55 -33.23 -13.67 -4.52
N VAL A 56 -32.29 -14.55 -4.80
CA VAL A 56 -30.88 -14.22 -4.96
C VAL A 56 -30.25 -15.10 -6.02
N THR A 57 -29.38 -14.53 -6.83
CA THR A 57 -28.76 -15.22 -7.97
C THR A 57 -27.52 -14.49 -8.45
N ASP A 58 -26.53 -15.26 -8.88
CA ASP A 58 -25.33 -14.88 -9.63
C ASP A 58 -25.45 -15.22 -11.13
N ALA A 59 -26.52 -15.94 -11.49
CA ALA A 59 -26.71 -16.48 -12.83
C ALA A 59 -27.21 -15.47 -13.89
N THR A 60 -26.29 -14.77 -14.55
CA THR A 60 -26.56 -13.99 -15.78
C THR A 60 -25.48 -14.25 -16.82
N GLY A 61 -25.88 -14.37 -18.10
CA GLY A 61 -24.97 -14.66 -19.20
C GLY A 61 -25.58 -15.61 -20.23
N ASP A 62 -25.00 -15.65 -21.44
CA ASP A 62 -25.44 -16.53 -22.53
C ASP A 62 -26.95 -16.44 -22.89
N GLY A 63 -27.54 -15.25 -22.69
CA GLY A 63 -28.96 -14.99 -22.94
C GLY A 63 -29.90 -15.37 -21.79
N ASN A 64 -29.36 -15.82 -20.65
CA ASN A 64 -30.07 -15.97 -19.40
C ASN A 64 -29.99 -14.68 -18.58
N PHE A 65 -31.10 -14.28 -17.98
CA PHE A 65 -31.17 -13.12 -17.09
C PHE A 65 -32.18 -13.39 -15.97
N TYR A 66 -31.83 -13.07 -14.72
CA TYR A 66 -32.66 -13.38 -13.55
C TYR A 66 -34.11 -12.88 -13.67
N TYR A 67 -34.30 -11.70 -14.23
CA TYR A 67 -35.63 -11.09 -14.40
C TYR A 67 -36.55 -11.87 -15.35
N ASN A 68 -36.03 -12.82 -16.14
CA ASN A 68 -36.84 -13.72 -16.96
C ASN A 68 -37.53 -14.84 -16.17
N ILE A 69 -37.30 -14.93 -14.85
CA ILE A 69 -38.03 -15.86 -13.97
C ILE A 69 -39.55 -15.71 -14.14
N THR A 70 -40.01 -14.48 -14.41
CA THR A 70 -41.43 -14.15 -14.65
C THR A 70 -41.99 -14.79 -15.92
N THR A 71 -41.13 -15.21 -16.86
CA THR A 71 -41.49 -15.90 -18.10
C THR A 71 -41.42 -17.43 -17.99
N GLY A 72 -40.69 -17.95 -16.99
CA GLY A 72 -40.43 -19.38 -16.82
C GLY A 72 -39.40 -19.97 -17.78
N SER A 73 -38.58 -19.15 -18.46
CA SER A 73 -37.47 -19.60 -19.31
C SER A 73 -36.31 -18.60 -19.31
N ASN A 74 -35.08 -19.05 -19.62
CA ASN A 74 -33.88 -18.22 -19.74
C ASN A 74 -33.57 -17.34 -18.51
N TYR A 75 -33.72 -17.91 -17.31
CA TYR A 75 -33.55 -17.23 -16.02
C TYR A 75 -32.26 -17.61 -15.28
N GLY A 76 -31.40 -18.45 -15.87
CA GLY A 76 -30.11 -18.85 -15.29
C GLY A 76 -30.21 -19.87 -14.15
N GLY A 77 -29.05 -20.27 -13.63
CA GLY A 77 -28.88 -21.12 -12.46
C GLY A 77 -28.77 -22.61 -12.78
N GLY A 78 -28.39 -23.40 -11.79
CA GLY A 78 -28.29 -24.85 -11.90
C GLY A 78 -27.06 -25.30 -12.68
N SER A 79 -26.00 -24.50 -12.67
CA SER A 79 -24.66 -24.79 -13.20
C SER A 79 -23.67 -24.93 -12.04
N SER A 80 -22.47 -25.48 -12.26
CA SER A 80 -21.48 -25.61 -11.17
C SER A 80 -20.94 -24.26 -10.68
N ALA A 81 -21.15 -23.19 -11.45
CA ALA A 81 -20.70 -21.83 -11.17
C ALA A 81 -21.88 -20.85 -11.06
N ASP A 82 -23.13 -21.32 -11.10
CA ASP A 82 -24.29 -20.44 -11.08
C ASP A 82 -25.44 -21.06 -10.27
N PHE A 83 -26.06 -20.25 -9.41
CA PHE A 83 -27.28 -20.58 -8.69
C PHE A 83 -28.36 -19.52 -8.87
N HIS A 84 -29.61 -19.96 -8.73
CA HIS A 84 -30.75 -19.07 -8.64
C HIS A 84 -31.67 -19.58 -7.52
N ALA A 85 -31.67 -18.86 -6.40
CA ALA A 85 -32.24 -19.30 -5.14
C ALA A 85 -33.33 -18.34 -4.62
N LYS A 86 -34.05 -18.80 -3.61
CA LYS A 86 -35.10 -18.07 -2.90
C LYS A 86 -35.06 -18.42 -1.42
N PHE A 87 -35.29 -17.45 -0.55
CA PHE A 87 -35.42 -17.72 0.88
C PHE A 87 -36.63 -18.63 1.18
N PRO A 88 -36.54 -19.51 2.21
CA PRO A 88 -37.65 -20.37 2.61
C PRO A 88 -38.91 -19.61 3.02
N ASN A 89 -40.08 -20.21 2.79
CA ASN A 89 -41.34 -19.62 3.25
C ASN A 89 -41.35 -19.45 4.78
N GLY A 90 -41.61 -18.23 5.24
CA GLY A 90 -41.58 -17.85 6.66
C GLY A 90 -40.19 -17.45 7.17
N ALA A 91 -39.18 -17.37 6.31
CA ALA A 91 -37.90 -16.77 6.65
C ALA A 91 -38.08 -15.29 7.00
N ILE A 92 -37.41 -14.85 8.05
CA ILE A 92 -37.43 -13.47 8.54
C ILE A 92 -36.01 -13.00 8.86
N ILE A 93 -35.82 -11.70 8.88
CA ILE A 93 -34.62 -11.04 9.38
C ILE A 93 -35.04 -9.87 10.27
N GLY A 94 -34.62 -9.90 11.54
CA GLY A 94 -34.92 -8.87 12.51
C GLY A 94 -34.24 -7.55 12.17
N ALA A 95 -34.67 -6.47 12.83
CA ALA A 95 -34.06 -5.15 12.69
C ALA A 95 -32.58 -5.18 13.10
N GLY A 96 -31.67 -4.73 12.22
CA GLY A 96 -30.23 -4.76 12.45
C GLY A 96 -29.59 -6.15 12.42
N GLU A 97 -30.33 -7.20 12.07
CA GLU A 97 -29.79 -8.55 11.97
C GLU A 97 -29.09 -8.79 10.63
N TYR A 98 -28.23 -9.80 10.62
CA TYR A 98 -27.51 -10.31 9.46
C TYR A 98 -27.91 -11.76 9.20
N GLN A 99 -27.93 -12.18 7.95
CA GLN A 99 -28.09 -13.58 7.57
C GLN A 99 -26.99 -13.97 6.59
N SER A 100 -26.18 -14.96 6.95
CA SER A 100 -25.14 -15.50 6.08
C SER A 100 -25.67 -16.67 5.26
N ILE A 101 -25.34 -16.67 3.97
CA ILE A 101 -25.72 -17.71 3.01
C ILE A 101 -24.42 -18.32 2.47
N ALA A 102 -24.11 -19.53 2.90
CA ALA A 102 -22.94 -20.25 2.42
C ALA A 102 -23.25 -21.02 1.13
N ILE A 103 -22.24 -21.18 0.27
CA ILE A 103 -22.33 -22.13 -0.84
C ILE A 103 -22.45 -23.56 -0.29
N ASN A 104 -21.66 -23.88 0.75
CA ASN A 104 -21.69 -25.15 1.46
C ASN A 104 -21.53 -24.95 2.97
N GLY A 105 -22.52 -25.34 3.77
CA GLY A 105 -22.54 -25.06 5.21
C GLY A 105 -21.47 -25.81 6.01
N SER A 106 -21.12 -27.04 5.61
CA SER A 106 -20.08 -27.83 6.27
C SER A 106 -18.67 -27.25 6.07
N ASN A 107 -18.34 -26.80 4.86
CA ASN A 107 -17.07 -26.12 4.57
C ASN A 107 -17.00 -24.77 5.30
N PHE A 108 -18.09 -24.01 5.25
CA PHE A 108 -18.22 -22.74 5.97
C PHE A 108 -17.99 -22.93 7.48
N PHE A 109 -18.58 -23.95 8.10
CA PHE A 109 -18.33 -24.26 9.51
C PHE A 109 -16.86 -24.64 9.75
N GLY A 110 -16.22 -25.33 8.82
CA GLY A 110 -14.79 -25.65 8.88
C GLY A 110 -13.90 -24.41 8.87
N GLU A 111 -14.23 -23.41 8.05
CA GLU A 111 -13.50 -22.16 7.89
C GLU A 111 -13.74 -21.19 9.06
N TYR A 112 -15.01 -20.95 9.43
CA TYR A 112 -15.37 -19.89 10.39
C TYR A 112 -15.69 -20.39 11.80
N GLY A 113 -15.83 -21.70 12.00
CA GLY A 113 -16.20 -22.30 13.29
C GLY A 113 -17.64 -22.01 13.73
N ILE A 114 -18.45 -21.38 12.87
CA ILE A 114 -19.87 -21.08 13.07
C ILE A 114 -20.68 -21.62 11.89
N ASN A 115 -21.95 -21.98 12.12
CA ASN A 115 -22.83 -22.38 11.02
C ASN A 115 -23.39 -21.12 10.33
N PRO A 116 -23.58 -21.15 9.00
CA PRO A 116 -24.26 -20.04 8.33
C PRO A 116 -25.76 -20.06 8.67
N THR A 117 -26.47 -18.98 8.39
CA THR A 117 -27.94 -18.97 8.54
C THR A 117 -28.59 -19.89 7.53
N TYR A 118 -28.18 -19.79 6.27
CA TYR A 118 -28.66 -20.63 5.19
C TYR A 118 -27.50 -21.22 4.39
N GLU A 119 -27.77 -22.29 3.66
CA GLU A 119 -26.85 -22.85 2.67
C GLU A 119 -27.56 -23.11 1.33
N LEU A 120 -26.79 -23.12 0.24
CA LEU A 120 -27.28 -23.53 -1.08
C LEU A 120 -27.21 -25.05 -1.27
N ASN A 121 -26.19 -25.70 -0.70
CA ASN A 121 -25.86 -27.08 -0.98
C ASN A 121 -25.47 -27.84 0.28
N GLU A 122 -26.40 -28.62 0.83
CA GLU A 122 -26.20 -29.94 1.48
C GLU A 122 -27.50 -30.42 2.17
N SER A 123 -27.47 -31.62 2.73
CA SER A 123 -28.54 -32.19 3.56
C SER A 123 -28.14 -32.25 5.04
N ASP A 124 -27.37 -31.27 5.51
CA ASP A 124 -27.00 -31.19 6.92
C ASP A 124 -28.09 -30.51 7.77
N SER A 125 -27.77 -30.06 8.97
CA SER A 125 -28.75 -29.42 9.86
C SER A 125 -28.99 -27.94 9.55
N THR A 126 -28.18 -27.34 8.68
CA THR A 126 -28.28 -25.96 8.24
C THR A 126 -29.54 -25.77 7.38
N PRO A 127 -30.30 -24.69 7.59
CA PRO A 127 -31.44 -24.37 6.75
C PRO A 127 -31.04 -24.19 5.27
N ASN A 128 -31.66 -24.94 4.37
CA ASN A 128 -31.44 -24.78 2.93
C ASN A 128 -32.19 -23.57 2.37
N MET A 129 -31.56 -22.83 1.46
CA MET A 129 -32.25 -21.99 0.49
C MET A 129 -33.11 -22.86 -0.43
N LEU A 130 -34.21 -22.30 -0.95
CA LEU A 130 -35.05 -22.98 -1.92
C LEU A 130 -34.58 -22.67 -3.35
N GLU A 131 -34.70 -23.63 -4.25
CA GLU A 131 -34.51 -23.35 -5.67
C GLU A 131 -35.61 -22.39 -6.16
N ALA A 132 -35.22 -21.32 -6.86
CA ALA A 132 -36.16 -20.37 -7.45
C ALA A 132 -37.07 -21.07 -8.49
N VAL A 133 -36.50 -22.01 -9.25
CA VAL A 133 -37.21 -22.98 -10.09
C VAL A 133 -36.54 -24.34 -9.93
N ALA A 134 -37.29 -25.44 -10.02
CA ALA A 134 -36.71 -26.77 -9.85
C ALA A 134 -35.48 -27.00 -10.75
N GLY A 135 -34.33 -27.33 -10.13
CA GLY A 135 -33.02 -27.50 -10.74
C GLY A 135 -32.18 -26.24 -10.84
N SER A 136 -32.61 -25.08 -10.31
CA SER A 136 -31.88 -23.82 -10.43
C SER A 136 -30.76 -23.63 -9.39
N ILE A 137 -30.62 -24.54 -8.43
CA ILE A 137 -29.41 -24.70 -7.61
C ILE A 137 -28.75 -26.03 -7.95
N ASN A 138 -29.54 -27.11 -8.05
CA ASN A 138 -29.08 -28.46 -8.44
C ASN A 138 -27.94 -29.03 -7.54
N ASN A 139 -27.95 -28.68 -6.24
CA ASN A 139 -26.91 -29.05 -5.27
C ASN A 139 -25.48 -28.65 -5.73
N GLN A 140 -25.38 -27.46 -6.33
CA GLN A 140 -24.14 -26.85 -6.78
C GLN A 140 -24.30 -25.33 -6.77
N GLY A 141 -23.20 -24.63 -7.04
CA GLY A 141 -23.07 -23.17 -6.95
C GLY A 141 -21.65 -22.82 -6.55
N GLY A 142 -21.22 -21.61 -6.87
CA GLY A 142 -19.91 -21.08 -6.51
C GLY A 142 -19.83 -19.65 -6.98
N LEU A 143 -18.99 -18.86 -6.33
CA LEU A 143 -18.76 -17.47 -6.71
C LEU A 143 -17.42 -17.34 -7.45
N SER A 144 -17.38 -16.59 -8.53
CA SER A 144 -16.21 -16.45 -9.39
C SER A 144 -15.13 -15.54 -8.79
N ASN A 145 -13.88 -15.99 -8.86
CA ASN A 145 -12.70 -15.18 -8.49
C ASN A 145 -12.29 -14.16 -9.58
N ALA A 146 -12.81 -14.28 -10.80
CA ALA A 146 -12.39 -13.42 -11.92
C ALA A 146 -13.26 -12.16 -12.01
N GLY A 147 -14.57 -12.36 -12.00
CA GLY A 147 -15.61 -11.34 -12.09
C GLY A 147 -16.96 -12.03 -12.24
N GLU A 148 -17.99 -11.44 -11.62
CA GLU A 148 -19.37 -11.90 -11.59
C GLU A 148 -20.24 -10.81 -10.92
N PHE A 149 -21.54 -11.06 -10.77
CA PHE A 149 -22.47 -10.20 -10.04
C PHE A 149 -23.32 -11.01 -9.07
N LEU A 150 -23.96 -10.32 -8.13
CA LEU A 150 -24.98 -10.90 -7.26
C LEU A 150 -26.13 -9.90 -7.14
N VAL A 151 -27.37 -10.38 -7.27
CA VAL A 151 -28.56 -9.54 -7.11
C VAL A 151 -29.49 -10.11 -6.06
N LEU A 152 -29.96 -9.26 -5.17
CA LEU A 152 -31.08 -9.52 -4.28
C LEU A 152 -32.32 -8.87 -4.89
N TYR A 153 -33.39 -9.64 -5.10
CA TYR A 153 -34.59 -9.09 -5.74
C TYR A 153 -35.89 -9.68 -5.18
N PHE A 154 -36.97 -8.91 -5.28
CA PHE A 154 -38.31 -9.30 -4.89
C PHE A 154 -39.15 -9.72 -6.10
N TRP A 155 -39.87 -10.84 -5.96
CA TRP A 155 -40.93 -11.22 -6.89
C TRP A 155 -42.09 -11.94 -6.20
N ASP A 156 -43.32 -11.47 -6.44
CA ASP A 156 -44.52 -12.04 -5.81
C ASP A 156 -45.04 -13.33 -6.47
N GLY A 157 -44.35 -13.83 -7.51
CA GLY A 157 -44.74 -15.03 -8.26
C GLY A 157 -45.81 -14.78 -9.34
N SER A 158 -46.23 -13.53 -9.54
CA SER A 158 -47.33 -13.20 -10.45
C SER A 158 -47.15 -11.91 -11.26
N SER A 159 -46.36 -10.96 -10.75
CA SER A 159 -46.05 -9.70 -11.42
C SER A 159 -45.19 -9.93 -12.66
N ASP A 160 -45.39 -9.11 -13.69
CA ASP A 160 -44.64 -9.23 -14.95
C ASP A 160 -43.15 -8.91 -14.77
N LEU A 161 -42.83 -7.99 -13.85
CA LEU A 161 -41.49 -7.50 -13.56
C LEU A 161 -41.09 -7.91 -12.14
N VAL A 162 -39.79 -8.11 -11.95
CA VAL A 162 -39.15 -8.19 -10.64
C VAL A 162 -38.76 -6.78 -10.17
N GLN A 163 -38.49 -6.62 -8.89
CA GLN A 163 -37.96 -5.37 -8.34
C GLN A 163 -36.69 -5.68 -7.59
N ASP A 164 -35.64 -4.92 -7.85
CA ASP A 164 -34.35 -5.16 -7.19
C ASP A 164 -34.41 -4.61 -5.76
N LEU A 165 -33.61 -5.23 -4.89
CA LEU A 165 -33.45 -4.83 -3.49
C LEU A 165 -32.02 -4.36 -3.24
N ASP A 166 -31.04 -5.03 -3.85
CA ASP A 166 -29.64 -4.63 -3.86
C ASP A 166 -28.94 -5.37 -5.03
N TYR A 167 -27.86 -4.78 -5.54
CA TYR A 167 -27.12 -5.26 -6.70
C TYR A 167 -25.63 -4.94 -6.57
N VAL A 168 -24.80 -5.97 -6.74
CA VAL A 168 -23.34 -5.85 -6.61
C VAL A 168 -22.65 -6.57 -7.77
N VAL A 169 -21.53 -6.02 -8.24
CA VAL A 169 -20.69 -6.56 -9.32
C VAL A 169 -19.23 -6.45 -8.89
N TRP A 170 -18.42 -7.45 -9.21
CA TRP A 170 -16.98 -7.44 -8.93
C TRP A 170 -16.16 -8.00 -10.10
N GLY A 171 -14.87 -7.72 -10.10
CA GLY A 171 -13.89 -8.15 -11.10
C GLY A 171 -14.00 -7.39 -12.41
N ASP A 172 -15.09 -7.58 -13.14
CA ASP A 172 -15.38 -6.87 -14.38
C ASP A 172 -16.90 -6.69 -14.59
N GLN A 173 -17.30 -6.18 -15.76
CA GLN A 173 -18.69 -5.88 -16.09
C GLN A 173 -19.30 -6.90 -17.08
N ALA A 174 -18.69 -8.08 -17.28
CA ALA A 174 -19.11 -9.01 -18.32
C ALA A 174 -20.49 -9.64 -18.03
N GLU A 175 -20.78 -9.93 -16.77
CA GLU A 175 -22.05 -10.51 -16.29
C GLU A 175 -23.04 -9.44 -15.78
N ALA A 176 -22.63 -8.16 -15.77
CA ALA A 176 -23.45 -7.04 -15.31
C ALA A 176 -24.75 -6.88 -16.13
N VAL A 177 -25.79 -6.38 -15.48
CA VAL A 177 -27.16 -6.34 -16.02
C VAL A 177 -27.67 -4.92 -16.18
N ASP A 178 -28.22 -4.62 -17.36
CA ASP A 178 -29.00 -3.41 -17.64
C ASP A 178 -30.35 -3.82 -18.26
N LYS A 179 -31.44 -3.55 -17.54
CA LYS A 179 -32.82 -3.87 -17.94
C LYS A 179 -33.51 -2.73 -18.67
N SER A 180 -32.82 -1.63 -18.98
CA SER A 180 -33.39 -0.44 -19.59
C SER A 180 -34.30 -0.75 -20.79
N GLY A 181 -35.59 -0.46 -20.65
CA GLY A 181 -36.56 -0.61 -21.74
C GLY A 181 -36.96 -2.07 -22.07
N VAL A 182 -36.48 -3.06 -21.32
CA VAL A 182 -36.93 -4.45 -21.47
C VAL A 182 -38.41 -4.55 -21.11
N THR A 183 -39.19 -5.21 -21.96
CA THR A 183 -40.66 -5.32 -21.81
C THR A 183 -41.07 -6.77 -21.64
N ILE A 184 -41.74 -7.09 -20.52
CA ILE A 184 -42.26 -8.42 -20.19
C ILE A 184 -43.73 -8.29 -19.78
N GLY A 185 -44.59 -9.19 -20.26
CA GLY A 185 -46.00 -9.24 -19.87
C GLY A 185 -46.87 -8.02 -20.21
N GLY A 186 -46.31 -6.97 -20.81
CA GLY A 186 -46.96 -5.68 -21.07
C GLY A 186 -46.47 -4.54 -20.19
N SER A 187 -45.54 -4.83 -19.28
CA SER A 187 -44.84 -3.88 -18.43
C SER A 187 -43.41 -3.67 -18.94
N THR A 188 -42.85 -2.47 -18.74
CA THR A 188 -41.51 -2.12 -19.23
C THR A 188 -40.66 -1.60 -18.07
N TYR A 189 -39.44 -2.12 -17.94
CA TYR A 189 -38.46 -1.62 -16.97
C TYR A 189 -38.07 -0.17 -17.29
N LEU A 190 -37.91 0.63 -16.25
CA LEU A 190 -37.33 1.96 -16.32
C LEU A 190 -35.84 1.87 -16.70
N ASN A 191 -35.24 3.02 -16.99
CA ASN A 191 -33.84 3.06 -17.34
C ASN A 191 -32.99 2.83 -16.09
N GLU A 192 -31.91 2.08 -16.28
CA GLU A 192 -30.86 1.78 -15.32
C GLU A 192 -29.54 2.39 -15.78
N THR A 193 -28.54 2.32 -14.92
CA THR A 193 -27.18 2.72 -15.24
C THR A 193 -26.62 1.78 -16.30
N PRO A 194 -26.15 2.29 -17.46
CA PRO A 194 -25.61 1.44 -18.52
C PRO A 194 -24.43 0.62 -18.01
N ILE A 195 -24.29 -0.64 -18.45
CA ILE A 195 -23.23 -1.57 -18.02
C ILE A 195 -21.84 -0.92 -17.93
N ILE A 196 -21.42 -0.17 -18.95
CA ILE A 196 -20.09 0.48 -19.00
C ILE A 196 -19.88 1.58 -17.93
N SER A 197 -20.96 1.99 -17.27
CA SER A 197 -20.98 3.02 -16.24
C SER A 197 -21.37 2.47 -14.86
N GLN A 198 -21.65 1.17 -14.75
CA GLN A 198 -21.83 0.52 -13.46
C GLN A 198 -20.47 0.37 -12.79
N ASP A 199 -20.37 0.72 -11.52
CA ASP A 199 -19.12 0.51 -10.79
C ASP A 199 -18.93 -0.98 -10.48
N VAL A 200 -17.71 -1.38 -10.12
CA VAL A 200 -17.42 -2.72 -9.59
C VAL A 200 -16.76 -2.56 -8.23
N ILE A 201 -16.96 -3.52 -7.32
CA ILE A 201 -16.35 -3.49 -5.98
C ILE A 201 -14.82 -3.35 -6.09
N ALA A 202 -14.20 -4.20 -6.91
CA ALA A 202 -12.79 -4.19 -7.24
C ALA A 202 -12.56 -4.86 -8.59
N SER A 203 -11.45 -4.56 -9.27
CA SER A 203 -11.07 -5.20 -10.55
C SER A 203 -10.36 -6.55 -10.40
N GLY A 204 -10.01 -6.92 -9.17
CA GLY A 204 -9.37 -8.18 -8.82
C GLY A 204 -10.16 -8.90 -7.74
N VAL A 205 -9.63 -10.04 -7.28
CA VAL A 205 -10.17 -10.79 -6.15
C VAL A 205 -9.62 -10.23 -4.83
N HIS A 206 -10.42 -10.23 -3.77
CA HIS A 206 -9.90 -9.95 -2.42
C HIS A 206 -8.87 -11.01 -1.99
N THR A 207 -8.00 -10.69 -1.04
CA THR A 207 -6.99 -11.67 -0.59
C THR A 207 -7.64 -12.87 0.11
N PHE A 208 -6.87 -13.96 0.24
CA PHE A 208 -7.33 -15.22 0.83
C PHE A 208 -7.86 -15.07 2.27
N ILE A 209 -7.40 -14.07 3.01
CA ILE A 209 -7.78 -13.84 4.42
C ILE A 209 -8.83 -12.73 4.57
N GLN A 210 -9.35 -12.20 3.46
CA GLN A 210 -10.30 -11.09 3.42
C GLN A 210 -11.63 -11.52 2.80
N SER A 211 -12.61 -10.62 2.88
CA SER A 211 -13.90 -10.57 2.16
C SER A 211 -14.16 -9.12 1.74
N TRP A 212 -15.06 -8.89 0.79
CA TRP A 212 -15.60 -7.54 0.56
C TRP A 212 -16.78 -7.30 1.50
N GLN A 213 -16.72 -6.23 2.26
CA GLN A 213 -17.74 -5.83 3.21
C GLN A 213 -18.31 -4.47 2.82
N ARG A 214 -19.63 -4.32 2.93
CA ARG A 214 -20.32 -3.07 2.70
C ARG A 214 -19.98 -2.11 3.84
N ILE A 215 -19.41 -0.97 3.50
CA ILE A 215 -18.91 0.05 4.43
C ILE A 215 -19.80 1.29 4.49
N ASP A 216 -20.64 1.49 3.48
CA ASP A 216 -21.72 2.46 3.50
C ASP A 216 -23.06 1.74 3.31
N LEU A 217 -23.82 1.65 4.40
CA LEU A 217 -25.16 1.06 4.38
C LEU A 217 -26.20 1.94 3.69
N ASN A 218 -25.85 3.16 3.28
CA ASN A 218 -26.73 4.05 2.53
C ASN A 218 -26.46 4.03 1.02
N GLU A 219 -25.62 3.10 0.55
CA GLU A 219 -25.39 2.85 -0.88
C GLU A 219 -24.78 4.07 -1.61
N GLY A 220 -24.06 4.92 -0.85
CA GLY A 220 -23.24 6.00 -1.38
C GLY A 220 -23.98 6.99 -2.28
N THR A 221 -23.58 7.05 -3.54
CA THR A 221 -24.11 7.98 -4.55
C THR A 221 -25.19 7.39 -5.44
N GLU A 222 -25.83 6.30 -5.01
CA GLU A 222 -26.94 5.65 -5.72
C GLU A 222 -28.03 6.67 -6.15
N ILE A 223 -28.54 6.51 -7.36
CA ILE A 223 -29.63 7.30 -7.91
C ILE A 223 -30.95 6.83 -7.28
N LEU A 224 -31.38 7.58 -6.26
CA LEU A 224 -32.56 7.26 -5.44
C LEU A 224 -33.93 7.36 -6.14
N ASN A 225 -33.99 7.58 -7.46
CA ASN A 225 -35.26 7.75 -8.18
C ASN A 225 -35.18 7.36 -9.65
N GLY A 226 -36.24 6.73 -10.14
CA GLY A 226 -36.45 6.48 -11.56
C GLY A 226 -35.83 5.18 -12.08
N GLY A 227 -35.36 4.31 -11.18
CA GLY A 227 -34.89 2.96 -11.48
C GLY A 227 -35.92 1.88 -11.14
N ASN A 228 -35.46 0.62 -11.13
CA ASN A 228 -36.30 -0.56 -10.98
C ASN A 228 -36.24 -1.22 -9.58
N GLY A 229 -35.57 -0.60 -8.62
CA GLY A 229 -35.55 -1.00 -7.22
C GLY A 229 -36.94 -0.95 -6.58
N ILE A 230 -37.12 -1.62 -5.45
CA ILE A 230 -38.43 -1.69 -4.77
C ILE A 230 -38.90 -0.32 -4.25
N SER A 231 -37.94 0.54 -3.90
CA SER A 231 -38.07 1.95 -3.52
C SER A 231 -38.17 2.89 -4.74
N GLY A 232 -37.88 2.38 -5.94
CA GLY A 232 -37.75 3.15 -7.18
C GLY A 232 -36.34 3.69 -7.43
N HIS A 233 -35.35 3.23 -6.67
CA HIS A 233 -33.94 3.53 -6.90
C HIS A 233 -33.38 2.75 -8.10
N ASP A 234 -32.20 3.15 -8.56
CA ASP A 234 -31.41 2.45 -9.56
C ASP A 234 -30.24 1.75 -8.88
N GLU A 235 -30.47 0.51 -8.42
CA GLU A 235 -29.48 -0.29 -7.67
C GLU A 235 -28.18 -0.51 -8.48
N THR A 236 -28.24 -0.40 -9.80
CA THR A 236 -27.06 -0.54 -10.68
C THR A 236 -26.17 0.71 -10.71
N SER A 237 -26.59 1.80 -10.07
CA SER A 237 -25.89 3.09 -10.05
C SER A 237 -25.01 3.31 -8.83
N GLU A 238 -25.00 2.36 -7.89
CA GLU A 238 -24.16 2.42 -6.71
C GLU A 238 -22.68 2.53 -7.09
N ASN A 239 -21.93 3.39 -6.38
CA ASN A 239 -20.48 3.50 -6.48
C ASN A 239 -19.79 2.43 -5.61
N LEU A 240 -19.93 1.17 -6.02
CA LEU A 240 -19.49 -0.03 -5.30
C LEU A 240 -18.04 0.03 -4.80
N SER A 241 -17.13 0.62 -5.58
CA SER A 241 -15.71 0.77 -5.21
C SER A 241 -15.49 1.68 -3.99
N SER A 242 -16.50 2.45 -3.60
CA SER A 242 -16.46 3.35 -2.43
C SER A 242 -17.39 2.90 -1.31
N THR A 243 -18.34 2.01 -1.58
CA THR A 243 -19.33 1.53 -0.61
C THR A 243 -19.04 0.11 -0.13
N PHE A 244 -18.09 -0.59 -0.76
CA PHE A 244 -17.46 -1.81 -0.28
C PHE A 244 -15.95 -1.62 -0.05
N ALA A 245 -15.39 -2.37 0.89
CA ALA A 245 -13.95 -2.46 1.10
C ALA A 245 -13.56 -3.87 1.57
N GLU A 246 -12.26 -4.18 1.52
CA GLU A 246 -11.76 -5.45 2.04
C GLU A 246 -11.67 -5.44 3.57
N GLY A 247 -12.23 -6.47 4.20
CA GLY A 247 -12.24 -6.67 5.65
C GLY A 247 -11.90 -8.10 6.04
N THR A 248 -11.65 -8.33 7.33
CA THR A 248 -11.53 -9.72 7.84
C THR A 248 -12.92 -10.33 7.84
N PRO A 249 -13.14 -11.53 7.24
CA PRO A 249 -14.44 -12.13 7.14
C PRO A 249 -15.14 -12.23 8.50
N ASN A 250 -16.36 -11.70 8.61
CA ASN A 250 -17.12 -11.72 9.87
C ASN A 250 -18.57 -12.15 9.65
N PRO A 251 -18.79 -13.38 9.17
CA PRO A 251 -20.13 -13.87 8.94
C PRO A 251 -21.01 -13.83 10.19
N ALA A 252 -22.25 -13.40 10.01
CA ALA A 252 -23.26 -13.15 11.03
C ALA A 252 -22.84 -12.11 12.10
N GLY A 253 -21.78 -11.36 11.86
CA GLY A 253 -21.33 -10.24 12.66
C GLY A 253 -21.66 -8.90 12.01
N GLY A 254 -21.61 -7.82 12.79
CA GLY A 254 -21.65 -6.48 12.21
C GLY A 254 -20.46 -6.25 11.30
N ILE A 255 -20.56 -5.25 10.41
CA ILE A 255 -19.45 -4.82 9.56
C ILE A 255 -18.18 -4.71 10.43
N THR A 256 -17.15 -5.51 10.14
CA THR A 256 -15.85 -5.46 10.83
C THR A 256 -14.72 -5.56 9.82
N PRO A 257 -14.09 -4.43 9.52
CA PRO A 257 -14.25 -3.16 10.23
C PRO A 257 -15.51 -2.42 9.77
N VAL A 258 -16.23 -1.76 10.68
CA VAL A 258 -16.92 -0.51 10.34
C VAL A 258 -15.84 0.31 9.64
N VAL A 259 -15.87 0.45 8.32
CA VAL A 259 -14.72 1.13 7.72
C VAL A 259 -14.74 2.57 8.17
N ALA A 260 -13.57 2.93 8.64
CA ALA A 260 -13.08 4.26 8.86
C ALA A 260 -13.49 5.09 7.66
N GLN A 261 -14.44 6.00 7.86
CA GLN A 261 -14.44 7.19 7.03
C GLN A 261 -13.10 7.91 7.14
N PHE A 262 -12.40 7.72 8.27
CA PHE A 262 -11.17 8.40 8.62
C PHE A 262 -10.22 7.48 9.37
N VAL A 263 -8.94 7.50 8.99
CA VAL A 263 -7.81 6.97 9.76
C VAL A 263 -6.94 8.11 10.24
N ILE A 264 -6.20 7.91 11.33
CA ILE A 264 -5.11 8.81 11.72
C ILE A 264 -4.01 8.63 10.68
N ASN A 265 -3.67 9.69 9.95
CA ASN A 265 -2.75 9.61 8.82
C ASN A 265 -1.34 10.10 9.17
N GLU A 266 -1.27 11.09 10.05
CA GLU A 266 -0.03 11.72 10.47
C GLU A 266 -0.22 12.35 11.87
N ILE A 267 0.80 12.22 12.73
CA ILE A 267 0.88 12.98 13.97
C ILE A 267 2.27 13.58 14.13
N ASP A 268 2.34 14.78 14.71
CA ASP A 268 3.60 15.44 15.07
C ASP A 268 3.52 15.85 16.55
N ALA A 269 4.19 15.11 17.43
CA ALA A 269 4.17 15.32 18.88
C ALA A 269 5.43 15.99 19.41
N VAL A 270 6.53 15.98 18.65
CA VAL A 270 7.80 16.63 18.98
C VAL A 270 8.17 17.61 17.88
N SER A 271 7.43 18.71 17.78
CA SER A 271 7.59 19.64 16.66
C SER A 271 8.48 20.86 16.96
N ASN A 272 9.07 21.45 15.92
CA ASN A 272 9.57 22.84 15.95
C ASN A 272 8.44 23.88 15.73
N SER A 273 7.23 23.41 15.45
CA SER A 273 6.07 24.19 15.03
C SER A 273 4.89 23.99 15.99
N ASN A 274 3.65 23.88 15.52
CA ASN A 274 2.54 23.45 16.37
C ASN A 274 2.30 21.96 16.11
N ASP A 275 2.13 21.21 17.18
CA ASP A 275 1.70 19.81 17.13
C ASP A 275 0.35 19.67 16.42
N PHE A 276 0.19 18.55 15.72
CA PHE A 276 -1.04 18.27 14.99
C PHE A 276 -1.34 16.78 14.92
N ILE A 277 -2.62 16.51 14.64
CA ILE A 277 -3.14 15.22 14.22
C ILE A 277 -3.78 15.43 12.87
N GLU A 278 -3.44 14.63 11.88
CA GLU A 278 -4.11 14.58 10.60
C GLU A 278 -4.97 13.33 10.50
N LEU A 279 -6.20 13.52 10.02
CA LEU A 279 -7.05 12.43 9.57
C LEU A 279 -7.07 12.37 8.04
N TYR A 280 -7.07 11.16 7.48
CA TYR A 280 -7.25 10.92 6.06
C TYR A 280 -8.49 10.06 5.81
N GLY A 281 -9.25 10.43 4.78
CA GLY A 281 -10.51 9.78 4.43
C GLY A 281 -11.04 10.24 3.08
N ASN A 282 -12.31 9.98 2.82
CA ASN A 282 -12.97 10.44 1.59
C ASN A 282 -13.01 11.97 1.51
N ALA A 283 -12.83 12.54 0.32
CA ALA A 283 -12.88 13.99 0.09
C ALA A 283 -14.21 14.64 0.50
N ASN A 284 -14.15 15.82 1.11
CA ASN A 284 -15.31 16.63 1.56
C ASN A 284 -16.28 15.92 2.50
N THR A 285 -15.82 14.91 3.23
CA THR A 285 -16.65 14.07 4.09
C THR A 285 -16.80 14.70 5.47
N SER A 286 -18.02 14.69 6.00
CA SER A 286 -18.31 15.19 7.35
C SER A 286 -17.71 14.27 8.40
N THR A 287 -17.10 14.84 9.44
CA THR A 287 -16.63 14.12 10.63
C THR A 287 -17.63 14.19 11.79
N ASP A 288 -18.90 14.51 11.52
CA ASP A 288 -19.96 14.48 12.53
C ASP A 288 -20.14 13.07 13.11
N GLY A 289 -20.20 12.97 14.44
CA GLY A 289 -20.31 11.70 15.16
C GLY A 289 -18.97 11.07 15.55
N TYR A 290 -17.85 11.71 15.23
CA TYR A 290 -16.51 11.25 15.59
C TYR A 290 -15.88 12.09 16.72
N THR A 291 -15.03 11.43 17.51
CA THR A 291 -14.31 12.04 18.63
C THR A 291 -12.87 11.55 18.66
N LEU A 292 -11.91 12.46 18.84
CA LEU A 292 -10.54 12.13 19.19
C LEU A 292 -10.36 12.17 20.71
N VAL A 293 -9.67 11.18 21.27
CA VAL A 293 -9.29 11.12 22.68
C VAL A 293 -7.79 10.92 22.77
N LEU A 294 -7.13 11.76 23.56
CA LEU A 294 -5.70 11.72 23.81
C LEU A 294 -5.49 11.10 25.19
N TYR A 295 -4.55 10.15 25.30
CA TYR A 295 -4.25 9.42 26.53
C TYR A 295 -2.80 9.66 26.94
N ASP A 296 -2.58 9.84 28.25
CA ASP A 296 -1.25 9.96 28.87
C ASP A 296 -0.75 8.57 29.29
N GLY A 297 0.44 8.15 28.84
CA GLY A 297 0.99 6.84 29.20
C GLY A 297 1.69 6.80 30.56
N PHE A 298 1.70 7.89 31.33
CA PHE A 298 2.07 7.78 32.75
C PHE A 298 0.89 7.37 33.64
N THR A 299 -0.33 7.70 33.25
CA THR A 299 -1.55 7.52 34.05
C THR A 299 -2.61 6.65 33.41
N ASP A 300 -2.48 6.31 32.13
CA ASP A 300 -3.39 5.49 31.31
C ASP A 300 -4.82 6.04 31.27
N VAL A 301 -4.96 7.36 31.36
CA VAL A 301 -6.24 8.05 31.32
C VAL A 301 -6.25 9.17 30.29
N SER A 302 -7.44 9.51 29.82
CA SER A 302 -7.63 10.56 28.84
C SER A 302 -7.23 11.93 29.39
N THR A 303 -6.39 12.66 28.67
CA THR A 303 -5.98 14.04 29.00
C THR A 303 -6.79 15.08 28.24
N ASN A 304 -7.25 14.73 27.04
CA ASN A 304 -8.04 15.61 26.20
C ASN A 304 -9.07 14.83 25.37
N VAL A 305 -10.19 15.49 25.08
CA VAL A 305 -11.30 14.93 24.29
C VAL A 305 -11.75 16.00 23.30
N ILE A 306 -11.68 15.70 22.01
CA ILE A 306 -11.90 16.65 20.92
C ILE A 306 -13.08 16.16 20.07
N SER A 307 -14.17 16.93 20.05
CA SER A 307 -15.29 16.67 19.14
C SER A 307 -14.91 17.04 17.72
N LEU A 308 -15.24 16.17 16.76
CA LEU A 308 -15.05 16.44 15.34
C LEU A 308 -16.30 16.98 14.63
N ASN A 309 -17.35 17.28 15.39
CA ASN A 309 -18.61 17.77 14.83
C ASN A 309 -18.45 19.14 14.14
N GLY A 310 -19.02 19.28 12.95
CA GLY A 310 -18.98 20.47 12.10
C GLY A 310 -17.67 20.66 11.34
N MET A 311 -16.79 19.66 11.34
CA MET A 311 -15.59 19.61 10.51
C MET A 311 -15.78 18.65 9.33
N ASN A 312 -14.98 18.87 8.29
CA ASN A 312 -14.97 18.05 7.09
C ASN A 312 -13.53 17.86 6.63
N THR A 313 -13.23 16.72 6.00
CA THR A 313 -12.03 16.61 5.17
C THR A 313 -12.09 17.57 3.99
N ASP A 314 -10.94 17.92 3.45
CA ASP A 314 -10.81 18.79 2.29
C ASP A 314 -11.09 18.05 0.95
N THR A 315 -10.82 18.72 -0.18
CA THR A 315 -11.06 18.14 -1.51
C THR A 315 -10.18 16.93 -1.84
N ASN A 316 -9.12 16.71 -1.07
CA ASN A 316 -8.18 15.62 -1.27
C ASN A 316 -8.29 14.55 -0.16
N GLY A 317 -9.17 14.75 0.83
CA GLY A 317 -9.42 13.77 1.89
C GLY A 317 -8.74 14.07 3.23
N TYR A 318 -8.05 15.20 3.39
CA TYR A 318 -7.31 15.52 4.62
C TYR A 318 -8.10 16.39 5.60
N LEU A 319 -7.93 16.14 6.89
CA LEU A 319 -8.35 17.04 7.97
C LEU A 319 -7.22 17.20 9.00
N VAL A 320 -6.59 18.38 9.01
CA VAL A 320 -5.53 18.71 9.97
C VAL A 320 -6.10 19.38 11.22
N ILE A 321 -5.81 18.81 12.38
CA ILE A 321 -6.31 19.23 13.69
C ILE A 321 -5.11 19.69 14.52
N ASN A 322 -5.01 21.00 14.73
CA ASN A 322 -3.95 21.56 15.58
C ASN A 322 -4.34 21.39 17.06
N THR A 323 -3.58 20.58 17.79
CA THR A 323 -3.75 20.33 19.22
C THR A 323 -2.40 20.02 19.84
N THR A 324 -2.19 20.39 21.10
CA THR A 324 -0.98 19.99 21.82
C THR A 324 -1.01 18.48 22.05
N LEU A 325 0.06 17.81 21.65
CA LEU A 325 0.34 16.43 21.99
C LEU A 325 1.37 16.41 23.13
N GLU A 326 1.28 15.40 23.98
CA GLU A 326 2.31 15.19 25.01
C GLU A 326 3.43 14.36 24.38
N GLY A 327 4.67 14.71 24.74
CA GLY A 327 5.84 13.93 24.36
C GLY A 327 6.14 12.90 25.44
N GLY A 328 6.37 11.66 25.02
CA GLY A 328 6.42 10.51 25.93
C GLY A 328 5.72 9.32 25.27
N ALA A 329 5.68 8.18 25.96
CA ALA A 329 4.82 7.07 25.53
C ALA A 329 3.37 7.48 25.78
N ASP A 330 2.61 7.77 24.73
CA ASP A 330 1.27 8.35 24.78
C ASP A 330 0.42 7.79 23.62
N ALA A 331 -0.87 8.12 23.58
CA ALA A 331 -1.74 7.64 22.50
C ALA A 331 -2.78 8.66 22.02
N VAL A 332 -3.06 8.60 20.71
CA VAL A 332 -4.20 9.25 20.08
C VAL A 332 -5.15 8.15 19.59
N ALA A 333 -6.43 8.24 19.97
CA ALA A 333 -7.46 7.33 19.50
C ALA A 333 -8.65 8.09 18.90
N LEU A 334 -9.08 7.65 17.74
CA LEU A 334 -10.27 8.09 17.02
C LEU A 334 -11.42 7.12 17.31
N TYR A 335 -12.58 7.66 17.68
CA TYR A 335 -13.78 6.90 17.98
C TYR A 335 -14.93 7.33 17.07
N VAL A 336 -15.79 6.36 16.70
CA VAL A 336 -17.09 6.64 16.08
C VAL A 336 -18.13 6.73 17.18
N SER A 337 -18.03 7.79 17.98
CA SER A 337 -18.91 8.00 19.10
C SER A 337 -18.98 9.49 19.44
N ASP A 338 -20.15 9.91 19.91
CA ASP A 338 -20.37 11.31 20.29
C ASP A 338 -19.50 11.69 21.49
N VAL A 339 -18.95 12.90 21.45
CA VAL A 339 -18.04 13.45 22.47
C VAL A 339 -18.61 13.36 23.90
N THR A 340 -19.94 13.36 24.06
CA THR A 340 -20.60 13.26 25.37
C THR A 340 -20.41 11.91 26.07
N ASN A 341 -19.93 10.89 25.36
CA ASN A 341 -19.60 9.58 25.92
C ASN A 341 -18.21 9.54 26.58
N PHE A 342 -17.40 10.60 26.44
CA PHE A 342 -16.04 10.67 26.96
C PHE A 342 -15.87 11.85 27.91
N ASN A 343 -15.07 11.66 28.95
CA ASN A 343 -14.61 12.70 29.87
C ASN A 343 -13.10 12.62 30.02
N VAL A 344 -12.46 13.75 30.33
CA VAL A 344 -11.05 13.77 30.75
C VAL A 344 -10.90 13.02 32.07
N GLY A 345 -9.92 12.10 32.13
CA GLY A 345 -9.66 11.20 33.25
C GLY A 345 -10.33 9.83 33.13
N ASP A 346 -11.01 9.54 32.01
CA ASP A 346 -11.53 8.21 31.71
C ASP A 346 -10.38 7.26 31.35
N ALA A 347 -10.50 5.99 31.74
CA ALA A 347 -9.55 4.96 31.34
C ALA A 347 -9.63 4.67 29.83
N ILE A 348 -8.58 4.06 29.28
CA ILE A 348 -8.59 3.55 27.89
C ILE A 348 -9.79 2.62 27.63
N THR A 349 -10.32 2.67 26.42
CA THR A 349 -11.45 1.84 25.99
C THR A 349 -11.30 1.48 24.52
N SER A 350 -11.56 0.22 24.17
CA SER A 350 -11.64 -0.22 22.76
C SER A 350 -13.08 -0.21 22.23
N THR A 351 -14.05 0.23 23.03
CA THR A 351 -15.46 0.32 22.61
C THR A 351 -15.62 1.48 21.64
N ASP A 352 -16.19 1.21 20.46
CA ASP A 352 -16.41 2.19 19.38
C ASP A 352 -15.12 2.83 18.83
N ILE A 353 -13.96 2.21 19.09
CA ILE A 353 -12.67 2.68 18.57
C ILE A 353 -12.61 2.42 17.06
N MET A 354 -12.16 3.43 16.33
CA MET A 354 -12.06 3.41 14.87
C MET A 354 -10.62 3.27 14.41
N ASP A 355 -9.73 4.11 14.95
CA ASP A 355 -8.31 4.03 14.69
C ASP A 355 -7.53 4.56 15.90
N ALA A 356 -6.27 4.17 16.03
CA ALA A 356 -5.42 4.62 17.12
C ALA A 356 -3.95 4.49 16.75
N ILE A 357 -3.14 5.36 17.34
CA ILE A 357 -1.70 5.27 17.35
C ILE A 357 -1.20 5.41 18.79
N VAL A 358 -0.32 4.50 19.18
CA VAL A 358 0.50 4.61 20.39
C VAL A 358 1.87 5.04 19.92
N TYR A 359 2.37 6.15 20.45
CA TYR A 359 3.59 6.80 19.97
C TYR A 359 4.54 7.13 21.12
N ASP A 360 5.81 7.36 20.79
CA ASP A 360 6.82 7.84 21.73
C ASP A 360 7.90 8.71 21.10
N SER A 361 8.83 9.18 21.94
CA SER A 361 10.04 9.92 21.56
C SER A 361 11.30 9.29 22.17
N GLY A 362 11.42 7.97 22.07
CA GLY A 362 12.54 7.16 22.56
C GLY A 362 12.31 6.53 23.95
N GLN A 363 11.06 6.47 24.41
CA GLN A 363 10.69 5.79 25.65
C GLN A 363 10.43 4.29 25.41
N ALA A 364 10.26 3.51 26.48
CA ALA A 364 9.89 2.11 26.36
C ALA A 364 8.38 1.98 26.08
N ASP A 365 7.99 0.92 25.37
CA ASP A 365 6.60 0.58 25.07
C ASP A 365 5.71 0.58 26.31
N ASP A 366 4.58 1.29 26.23
CA ASP A 366 3.53 1.26 27.23
C ASP A 366 2.57 0.09 27.00
N ALA A 367 2.58 -0.89 27.90
CA ALA A 367 1.83 -2.14 27.73
C ALA A 367 0.31 -1.94 27.85
N GLU A 368 -0.13 -0.92 28.58
CA GLU A 368 -1.52 -0.61 28.81
C GLU A 368 -2.11 0.12 27.60
N LEU A 369 -1.43 1.15 27.08
CA LEU A 369 -1.87 1.88 25.89
C LEU A 369 -1.85 1.01 24.62
N LEU A 370 -0.94 0.04 24.52
CA LEU A 370 -0.93 -0.95 23.43
C LEU A 370 -2.25 -1.74 23.30
N ALA A 371 -3.11 -1.76 24.33
CA ALA A 371 -4.44 -2.37 24.24
C ALA A 371 -5.43 -1.57 23.35
N LEU A 372 -5.09 -0.34 22.96
CA LEU A 372 -5.88 0.45 22.00
C LEU A 372 -5.64 0.02 20.54
N ILE A 373 -4.54 -0.67 20.24
CA ILE A 373 -4.18 -1.07 18.87
C ILE A 373 -4.22 -2.60 18.68
N ASN A 374 -4.14 -3.07 17.42
CA ASN A 374 -4.21 -4.50 17.13
C ASN A 374 -3.03 -5.27 17.76
N PRO A 375 -3.24 -6.53 18.19
CA PRO A 375 -2.17 -7.33 18.77
C PRO A 375 -0.95 -7.45 17.84
N GLY A 376 0.24 -7.17 18.38
CA GLY A 376 1.52 -7.27 17.65
C GLY A 376 1.91 -6.00 16.89
N GLN A 377 1.13 -4.93 16.98
CA GLN A 377 1.49 -3.62 16.44
C GLN A 377 2.38 -2.86 17.43
N PRO A 378 3.40 -2.12 16.97
CA PRO A 378 4.36 -1.44 17.82
C PRO A 378 3.83 -0.09 18.34
N GLN A 379 4.33 0.34 19.50
CA GLN A 379 4.41 1.76 19.81
C GLN A 379 5.44 2.40 18.87
N VAL A 380 5.09 3.52 18.23
CA VAL A 380 5.91 4.10 17.16
C VAL A 380 6.74 5.27 17.68
N ASN A 381 8.06 5.19 17.51
CA ASN A 381 8.99 6.22 17.96
C ASN A 381 9.14 7.33 16.91
N GLU A 382 8.71 8.55 17.24
CA GLU A 382 8.88 9.75 16.41
C GLU A 382 10.34 10.18 16.30
N ASP A 383 11.18 9.84 17.27
CA ASP A 383 12.63 10.07 17.25
C ASP A 383 13.40 8.86 16.70
N ALA A 384 12.77 7.97 15.93
CA ALA A 384 13.40 6.78 15.37
C ALA A 384 14.65 7.11 14.52
N ASN A 385 14.66 8.26 13.84
CA ASN A 385 15.80 8.72 13.04
C ASN A 385 16.68 9.76 13.77
N GLY A 386 16.39 10.08 15.04
CA GLY A 386 17.11 11.10 15.81
C GLY A 386 16.86 12.55 15.37
N ASP A 387 15.78 12.81 14.63
CA ASP A 387 15.40 14.13 14.10
C ASP A 387 13.92 14.47 14.35
N ALA A 388 13.35 14.01 15.48
CA ALA A 388 11.92 14.23 15.80
C ALA A 388 11.47 15.69 15.63
N MET A 389 12.33 16.66 15.95
CA MET A 389 12.05 18.10 15.81
C MET A 389 11.72 18.58 14.39
N ASN A 390 12.06 17.79 13.35
CA ASN A 390 11.84 18.10 11.94
C ASN A 390 11.09 16.97 11.21
N GLU A 391 10.65 15.95 11.93
CA GLU A 391 9.92 14.80 11.43
C GLU A 391 8.57 14.68 12.13
N SER A 392 7.68 13.89 11.55
CA SER A 392 6.41 13.49 12.12
C SER A 392 6.24 11.99 11.91
N LEU A 393 5.32 11.37 12.63
CA LEU A 393 4.91 10.00 12.35
C LEU A 393 3.87 9.99 11.24
N ILE A 394 4.28 9.63 10.02
CA ILE A 394 3.40 9.50 8.85
C ILE A 394 3.05 8.02 8.62
N ARG A 395 1.84 7.73 8.14
CA ARG A 395 1.57 6.45 7.45
C ARG A 395 2.30 6.44 6.10
N CYS A 396 3.07 5.39 5.84
CA CYS A 396 3.77 5.20 4.58
C CYS A 396 2.79 4.88 3.46
N THR A 397 2.53 5.87 2.60
CA THR A 397 1.28 6.00 1.83
C THR A 397 0.07 6.30 2.70
N ASN A 398 -0.75 7.27 2.27
CA ASN A 398 -1.94 7.69 3.01
C ASN A 398 -2.88 6.53 3.30
N GLY A 399 -3.32 6.45 4.56
CA GLY A 399 -4.26 5.41 5.03
C GLY A 399 -3.75 3.97 4.96
N SER A 400 -2.48 3.74 4.66
CA SER A 400 -1.90 2.40 4.57
C SER A 400 -1.86 1.68 5.93
N GLY A 401 -1.84 0.35 5.88
CA GLY A 401 -1.84 -0.51 7.07
C GLY A 401 -3.21 -0.72 7.69
N GLY A 402 -4.21 0.10 7.36
CA GLY A 402 -5.55 0.00 7.92
C GLY A 402 -5.64 0.42 9.39
N GLN A 403 -6.84 0.31 9.96
CA GLN A 403 -7.15 0.74 11.32
C GLN A 403 -6.39 -0.04 12.38
N LEU A 404 -6.06 0.65 13.48
CA LEU A 404 -5.42 0.11 14.67
C LEU A 404 -4.08 -0.58 14.38
N ASN A 405 -3.53 -0.39 13.18
CA ASN A 405 -2.25 -0.92 12.76
C ASN A 405 -1.26 0.22 12.63
N THR A 406 -0.19 0.14 13.40
CA THR A 406 0.83 1.18 13.50
C THR A 406 2.14 0.81 12.80
N ASN A 407 2.29 -0.43 12.32
CA ASN A 407 3.47 -0.89 11.57
C ASN A 407 3.75 -0.09 10.29
N SER A 408 2.70 0.50 9.69
CA SER A 408 2.83 1.37 8.52
C SER A 408 3.28 2.79 8.84
N PHE A 409 3.35 3.18 10.12
CA PHE A 409 3.89 4.49 10.47
C PHE A 409 5.41 4.50 10.52
N LYS A 410 6.00 5.61 10.10
CA LYS A 410 7.43 5.91 10.21
C LYS A 410 7.65 7.39 10.54
N ALA A 411 8.72 7.66 11.28
CA ALA A 411 9.27 9.01 11.40
C ALA A 411 9.76 9.48 10.03
N PHE A 412 9.19 10.57 9.53
CA PHE A 412 9.48 11.09 8.20
C PHE A 412 9.23 12.60 8.08
N THR A 413 9.57 13.18 6.93
CA THR A 413 9.31 14.61 6.66
C THR A 413 7.81 14.93 6.76
N PRO A 414 7.38 15.92 7.57
CA PRO A 414 5.97 16.20 7.78
C PRO A 414 5.24 16.68 6.53
N SER A 415 4.02 16.22 6.35
CA SER A 415 3.17 16.46 5.17
C SER A 415 1.74 16.93 5.49
N PRO A 416 1.48 17.81 6.48
CA PRO A 416 0.12 18.18 6.87
C PRO A 416 -0.65 18.83 5.72
N GLY A 417 -1.81 18.26 5.40
CA GLY A 417 -2.73 18.64 4.33
C GLY A 417 -2.27 18.22 2.94
N ALA A 418 -1.31 17.31 2.85
CA ALA A 418 -0.70 16.84 1.61
C ALA A 418 -0.50 15.32 1.65
N GLU A 419 -0.10 14.76 0.52
CA GLU A 419 0.14 13.33 0.39
C GLU A 419 1.40 12.90 1.15
N ASN A 420 1.26 11.88 2.00
CA ASN A 420 2.40 11.22 2.63
C ASN A 420 3.28 10.57 1.57
N ALA A 421 4.61 10.65 1.75
CA ALA A 421 5.53 9.92 0.89
C ALA A 421 5.31 8.40 1.02
N ASP A 422 5.46 7.67 -0.09
CA ASP A 422 5.45 6.21 -0.08
C ASP A 422 6.75 5.72 0.58
N CYS A 423 6.74 5.53 1.90
CA CYS A 423 7.85 4.93 2.62
C CYS A 423 7.83 3.41 2.47
N VAL A 424 7.98 2.97 1.22
CA VAL A 424 8.05 1.57 0.78
C VAL A 424 8.92 0.76 1.76
N THR A 425 8.44 -0.40 2.17
CA THR A 425 9.21 -1.28 3.08
C THR A 425 10.11 -2.22 2.28
N PHE A 426 11.28 -2.53 2.83
CA PHE A 426 12.30 -3.38 2.20
C PHE A 426 11.77 -4.77 1.75
N GLY A 427 10.80 -5.33 2.46
CA GLY A 427 10.30 -6.69 2.22
C GLY A 427 9.57 -6.89 0.89
N ASP A 428 8.86 -5.87 0.41
CA ASP A 428 8.04 -5.96 -0.80
C ASP A 428 8.67 -5.27 -2.02
N TYR A 429 9.73 -4.48 -1.82
CA TYR A 429 10.35 -3.67 -2.89
C TYR A 429 10.82 -4.50 -4.09
N TYR A 430 11.31 -5.72 -3.84
CA TYR A 430 11.77 -6.65 -4.88
C TYR A 430 10.79 -7.80 -5.18
N ALA A 431 9.52 -7.72 -4.75
CA ALA A 431 8.57 -8.81 -4.89
C ALA A 431 8.30 -9.24 -6.36
N THR A 432 8.50 -8.32 -7.31
CA THR A 432 8.35 -8.58 -8.75
C THR A 432 9.64 -8.99 -9.45
N ALA A 433 10.77 -9.07 -8.72
CA ALA A 433 12.03 -9.53 -9.28
C ALA A 433 11.95 -11.04 -9.60
N ASP A 434 12.24 -11.39 -10.85
CA ASP A 434 12.23 -12.78 -11.32
C ASP A 434 13.67 -13.24 -11.60
N ASP A 435 14.22 -14.00 -10.64
CA ASP A 435 15.58 -14.54 -10.66
C ASP A 435 15.73 -15.86 -11.42
N THR A 436 14.78 -16.23 -12.31
CA THR A 436 14.84 -17.50 -13.04
C THR A 436 16.02 -17.60 -14.00
N ASN A 437 16.48 -16.48 -14.56
CA ASN A 437 17.67 -16.39 -15.40
C ASN A 437 18.15 -14.93 -15.54
N ALA A 438 19.39 -14.77 -15.99
CA ALA A 438 20.07 -13.47 -16.11
C ALA A 438 19.30 -12.40 -16.90
N THR A 439 18.69 -12.78 -18.04
CA THR A 439 17.96 -11.81 -18.87
C THR A 439 16.66 -11.40 -18.20
N THR A 440 15.92 -12.35 -17.63
CA THR A 440 14.68 -12.04 -16.92
C THR A 440 14.95 -11.17 -15.70
N LEU A 441 15.92 -11.55 -14.85
CA LEU A 441 16.26 -10.79 -13.64
C LEU A 441 16.69 -9.37 -13.97
N ARG A 442 17.57 -9.20 -14.96
CA ARG A 442 18.01 -7.87 -15.39
C ARG A 442 16.82 -6.98 -15.80
N ASN A 443 15.87 -7.54 -16.54
CA ASN A 443 14.69 -6.78 -16.99
C ASN A 443 13.76 -6.46 -15.83
N THR A 444 13.40 -7.43 -14.98
CA THR A 444 12.50 -7.17 -13.85
C THR A 444 13.12 -6.23 -12.82
N LEU A 445 14.45 -6.29 -12.61
CA LEU A 445 15.12 -5.31 -11.75
C LEU A 445 15.14 -3.93 -12.36
N HIS A 446 15.38 -3.81 -13.67
CA HIS A 446 15.26 -2.53 -14.38
C HIS A 446 13.86 -1.93 -14.18
N ASP A 447 12.80 -2.71 -14.40
CA ASP A 447 11.40 -2.28 -14.22
C ASP A 447 11.07 -1.87 -12.76
N ILE A 448 11.81 -2.36 -11.75
CA ILE A 448 11.63 -1.98 -10.34
C ILE A 448 12.30 -0.64 -10.02
N ILE A 449 13.45 -0.38 -10.64
CA ILE A 449 14.33 0.74 -10.24
C ILE A 449 14.28 1.93 -11.22
N ASP A 450 13.63 1.78 -12.38
CA ASP A 450 13.61 2.78 -13.45
C ASP A 450 12.85 4.07 -13.07
N ASP A 451 11.71 3.97 -12.38
CA ASP A 451 10.84 5.11 -12.05
C ASP A 451 11.23 5.87 -10.77
N HIS A 452 12.46 6.43 -10.72
CA HIS A 452 12.93 7.19 -9.55
C HIS A 452 12.66 8.70 -9.60
N CYS A 453 12.55 9.31 -8.42
CA CYS A 453 12.55 10.75 -8.23
C CYS A 453 13.93 11.35 -8.54
N THR A 454 13.97 12.35 -9.42
CA THR A 454 15.21 13.08 -9.75
C THR A 454 15.30 14.39 -8.96
N PHE A 455 16.46 14.63 -8.35
CA PHE A 455 16.76 15.88 -7.65
C PHE A 455 17.67 16.73 -8.53
N ASN A 456 17.22 17.94 -8.85
CA ASN A 456 17.98 18.82 -9.71
C ASN A 456 19.32 19.22 -9.07
N TYR A 457 20.26 19.70 -9.88
CA TYR A 457 21.51 20.31 -9.37
C TYR A 457 21.25 21.54 -8.49
N SER A 458 20.11 22.18 -8.74
CA SER A 458 19.53 23.30 -8.01
C SER A 458 18.08 23.46 -8.47
N GLY A 459 17.15 23.69 -7.55
CA GLY A 459 15.72 23.91 -7.86
C GLY A 459 14.87 22.66 -7.65
N PRO A 460 13.57 22.72 -8.02
CA PRO A 460 12.59 21.73 -7.58
C PRO A 460 12.86 20.33 -8.12
N SER A 461 12.65 19.28 -7.32
CA SER A 461 12.74 17.88 -7.76
C SER A 461 11.52 17.46 -8.59
N THR A 462 11.58 16.31 -9.27
CA THR A 462 10.39 15.74 -9.95
C THR A 462 9.32 15.27 -8.98
N CYS A 463 9.65 15.16 -7.69
CA CYS A 463 8.74 14.73 -6.62
C CYS A 463 8.35 15.89 -5.70
N GLY A 464 8.36 17.12 -6.23
CA GLY A 464 7.73 18.28 -5.59
C GLY A 464 8.55 18.98 -4.50
N SER A 465 9.72 18.47 -4.10
CA SER A 465 10.60 19.13 -3.13
C SER A 465 11.16 20.42 -3.72
N ASN A 466 10.94 21.55 -3.04
CA ASN A 466 11.45 22.87 -3.44
C ASN A 466 12.69 23.31 -2.64
N THR A 467 13.09 22.50 -1.67
CA THR A 467 14.13 22.83 -0.68
C THR A 467 15.33 21.89 -0.74
N GLU A 468 15.21 20.75 -1.41
CA GLU A 468 16.27 19.75 -1.53
C GLU A 468 16.83 19.71 -2.96
N ASP A 469 18.13 19.44 -3.05
CA ASP A 469 18.86 19.23 -4.29
C ASP A 469 19.94 18.14 -4.07
N THR A 470 20.68 17.78 -5.11
CA THR A 470 21.76 16.79 -4.97
C THR A 470 22.79 17.13 -3.87
N TRP A 471 22.99 18.40 -3.48
CA TRP A 471 23.90 18.72 -2.39
C TRP A 471 23.30 18.42 -1.02
N SER A 472 22.01 18.71 -0.80
CA SER A 472 21.36 18.36 0.46
C SER A 472 21.30 16.85 0.64
N LEU A 473 20.99 16.10 -0.43
CA LEU A 473 21.00 14.64 -0.39
C LEU A 473 22.40 14.09 -0.06
N LEU A 474 23.44 14.52 -0.78
CA LEU A 474 24.81 14.05 -0.53
C LEU A 474 25.35 14.45 0.84
N SER A 475 24.87 15.55 1.42
CA SER A 475 25.25 15.95 2.78
C SER A 475 24.82 14.95 3.85
N LYS A 476 23.83 14.11 3.53
CA LYS A 476 23.26 13.07 4.38
C LYS A 476 23.66 11.67 3.94
N ALA A 477 23.58 11.38 2.64
CA ALA A 477 23.98 10.09 2.07
C ALA A 477 25.45 9.75 2.34
N ASP A 478 26.32 10.78 2.35
CA ASP A 478 27.75 10.62 2.61
C ASP A 478 28.17 11.26 3.96
N GLU A 479 27.24 11.42 4.90
CA GLU A 479 27.53 11.85 6.27
C GLU A 479 28.38 10.77 6.97
N ASP A 480 29.40 11.19 7.71
CA ASP A 480 30.19 10.28 8.53
C ASP A 480 29.34 9.83 9.73
N PRO A 481 29.06 8.51 9.88
CA PRO A 481 28.23 8.01 10.96
C PRO A 481 28.81 8.30 12.36
N ASP A 482 30.14 8.43 12.48
CA ASP A 482 30.80 8.71 13.75
C ASP A 482 30.95 10.21 14.03
N VAL A 483 30.78 11.06 13.01
CA VAL A 483 30.99 12.51 13.11
C VAL A 483 29.87 13.30 12.41
N PRO A 484 28.69 13.40 13.03
CA PRO A 484 27.55 14.12 12.47
C PRO A 484 27.90 15.56 12.06
N GLY A 485 27.33 16.00 10.93
CA GLY A 485 27.56 17.28 10.27
C GLY A 485 28.82 17.35 9.41
N GLN A 486 29.57 16.24 9.29
CA GLN A 486 30.69 16.13 8.37
C GLN A 486 30.43 15.06 7.31
N VAL A 487 30.81 15.39 6.08
CA VAL A 487 30.75 14.46 4.94
C VAL A 487 32.08 13.73 4.81
N TRP A 488 32.01 12.42 4.57
CA TRP A 488 33.16 11.54 4.42
C TRP A 488 33.53 11.38 2.94
N MET A 489 34.72 11.85 2.57
CA MET A 489 35.14 11.89 1.17
C MET A 489 35.51 10.51 0.64
N VAL A 490 34.85 10.08 -0.45
CA VAL A 490 34.99 8.74 -1.06
C VAL A 490 36.43 8.34 -1.36
N TYR A 491 37.26 9.24 -1.91
CA TYR A 491 38.64 8.89 -2.30
C TYR A 491 39.69 9.23 -1.25
N LYS A 492 39.56 10.38 -0.59
CA LYS A 492 40.61 10.87 0.32
C LYS A 492 40.50 10.28 1.72
N ASN A 493 39.37 9.67 2.07
CA ASN A 493 39.11 9.09 3.40
C ASN A 493 39.23 10.12 4.54
N ASN A 494 38.75 11.35 4.29
CA ASN A 494 38.80 12.42 5.25
C ASN A 494 37.44 13.10 5.38
N ASN A 495 37.22 13.77 6.50
CA ASN A 495 35.97 14.46 6.78
C ASN A 495 36.06 15.94 6.46
N PHE A 496 34.95 16.49 5.98
CA PHE A 496 34.77 17.93 5.84
C PHE A 496 33.43 18.35 6.42
N THR A 497 33.43 19.45 7.17
CA THR A 497 32.18 20.13 7.53
C THR A 497 31.44 20.54 6.26
N PHE A 498 30.20 20.08 6.13
CA PHE A 498 29.37 20.45 4.99
C PHE A 498 28.96 21.93 5.08
N GLN A 499 28.98 22.61 3.93
CA GLN A 499 28.77 24.06 3.79
C GLN A 499 27.98 24.40 2.51
N GLY A 500 27.25 23.42 1.95
CA GLY A 500 26.51 23.58 0.69
C GLY A 500 27.40 23.51 -0.56
N GLY A 501 26.79 23.70 -1.74
CA GLY A 501 27.48 23.60 -3.03
C GLY A 501 28.45 24.73 -3.37
N GLY A 502 29.32 24.49 -4.35
CA GLY A 502 30.23 25.50 -4.91
C GLY A 502 31.51 25.75 -4.10
N GLN A 503 31.86 24.82 -3.21
CA GLN A 503 33.08 24.90 -2.41
C GLN A 503 34.33 24.58 -3.22
N GLN A 504 35.49 24.98 -2.69
CA GLN A 504 36.82 24.62 -3.22
C GLN A 504 37.42 23.41 -2.49
N ALA A 505 36.74 22.86 -1.48
CA ALA A 505 37.23 21.74 -0.68
C ALA A 505 36.71 20.39 -1.19
N TYR A 506 35.46 20.34 -1.65
CA TYR A 506 34.82 19.14 -2.17
C TYR A 506 33.94 19.44 -3.37
N ASN A 507 33.65 18.40 -4.15
CA ASN A 507 32.68 18.42 -5.24
C ASN A 507 31.89 17.10 -5.32
N ARG A 508 30.89 17.08 -6.20
CA ARG A 508 30.14 15.88 -6.60
C ARG A 508 31.03 15.05 -7.52
N GLU A 509 31.35 13.85 -7.09
CA GLU A 509 31.98 12.82 -7.90
C GLU A 509 30.91 12.03 -8.64
N HIS A 510 31.13 11.82 -9.93
CA HIS A 510 30.29 11.00 -10.79
C HIS A 510 31.01 9.68 -11.04
N THR A 511 30.76 8.64 -10.24
CA THR A 511 31.45 7.33 -10.39
C THR A 511 31.33 6.73 -11.80
N TRP A 512 30.27 7.06 -12.54
CA TRP A 512 30.28 7.02 -13.99
C TRP A 512 30.50 8.43 -14.56
N PRO A 513 31.62 8.73 -15.23
CA PRO A 513 31.89 10.06 -15.71
C PRO A 513 30.80 10.54 -16.68
N GLN A 514 30.21 11.71 -16.42
CA GLN A 514 29.21 12.33 -17.32
C GLN A 514 29.69 12.46 -18.77
N SER A 515 31.01 12.43 -19.03
CA SER A 515 31.55 12.42 -20.40
C SER A 515 31.27 11.14 -21.19
N TYR A 516 30.79 10.07 -20.55
CA TYR A 516 30.53 8.76 -21.15
C TYR A 516 29.03 8.50 -21.26
N GLY A 517 28.35 9.30 -22.09
CA GLY A 517 26.95 9.08 -22.50
C GLY A 517 26.00 10.22 -22.15
N PHE A 518 26.09 10.79 -20.94
CA PHE A 518 25.04 11.66 -20.38
C PHE A 518 25.49 13.07 -19.99
N SER A 519 26.44 13.63 -20.73
CA SER A 519 26.98 14.96 -20.41
C SER A 519 25.90 16.03 -20.41
N SER A 520 26.02 17.03 -19.54
CA SER A 520 25.00 18.09 -19.42
C SER A 520 24.77 18.89 -20.70
N GLY A 521 25.77 18.97 -21.59
CA GLY A 521 25.61 19.60 -22.90
C GLY A 521 24.75 18.78 -23.87
N ALA A 522 24.71 17.45 -23.72
CA ALA A 522 23.97 16.54 -24.60
C ALA A 522 22.52 16.34 -24.12
N LEU A 523 22.31 16.16 -22.81
CA LEU A 523 21.01 15.79 -22.23
C LEU A 523 20.43 16.85 -21.27
N GLY A 524 21.14 17.96 -21.04
CA GLY A 524 20.74 18.98 -20.07
C GLY A 524 21.32 18.75 -18.67
N ASP A 525 21.29 19.79 -17.84
CA ASP A 525 21.92 19.77 -16.51
C ASP A 525 21.20 18.87 -15.49
N ASN A 526 19.96 18.49 -15.74
CA ASN A 526 19.11 17.73 -14.82
C ASN A 526 18.61 16.44 -15.47
N ASN A 527 19.47 15.77 -16.24
CA ASN A 527 19.14 14.43 -16.73
C ASN A 527 19.32 13.42 -15.59
N ALA A 528 18.45 12.41 -15.54
CA ALA A 528 18.35 11.46 -14.44
C ALA A 528 19.72 10.85 -14.05
N ALA A 529 20.45 10.31 -15.03
CA ALA A 529 21.78 9.70 -14.80
C ALA A 529 22.79 10.65 -14.16
N ARG A 530 22.72 11.95 -14.44
CA ARG A 530 23.63 12.93 -13.87
C ARG A 530 23.29 13.28 -12.42
N THR A 531 22.03 13.14 -12.03
CA THR A 531 21.50 13.55 -10.73
C THR A 531 21.31 12.41 -9.74
N ASP A 532 21.52 11.18 -10.17
CA ASP A 532 21.26 9.98 -9.39
C ASP A 532 22.29 9.77 -8.27
N VAL A 533 21.84 9.91 -7.03
CA VAL A 533 22.65 9.84 -5.82
C VAL A 533 23.13 8.42 -5.53
N HIS A 534 22.57 7.37 -6.14
CA HIS A 534 23.17 6.03 -6.03
C HIS A 534 24.61 5.95 -6.55
N HIS A 535 24.98 6.87 -7.44
CA HIS A 535 26.32 6.93 -8.03
C HIS A 535 27.06 8.26 -7.78
N LEU A 536 26.34 9.33 -7.40
CA LEU A 536 26.99 10.56 -6.97
C LEU A 536 27.60 10.40 -5.59
N MET A 537 28.84 10.83 -5.40
CA MET A 537 29.51 10.76 -4.09
C MET A 537 30.25 12.05 -3.77
N MET A 538 30.49 12.34 -2.51
CA MET A 538 31.28 13.48 -2.06
C MET A 538 32.77 13.16 -2.19
N SER A 539 33.50 14.01 -2.93
CA SER A 539 34.94 13.85 -3.10
C SER A 539 35.68 15.17 -2.88
N GLU A 540 36.91 15.06 -2.38
CA GLU A 540 37.85 16.19 -2.38
C GLU A 540 38.17 16.59 -3.83
N VAL A 541 38.21 17.90 -4.09
CA VAL A 541 38.26 18.44 -5.46
C VAL A 541 39.49 18.00 -6.27
N GLY A 542 40.64 17.84 -5.62
CA GLY A 542 41.89 17.42 -6.24
C GLY A 542 41.92 15.92 -6.52
N TYR A 543 41.28 15.10 -5.67
CA TYR A 543 41.16 13.65 -5.89
C TYR A 543 40.17 13.37 -7.02
N ASN A 544 39.01 14.05 -7.03
CA ASN A 544 38.07 13.98 -8.15
C ASN A 544 38.74 14.48 -9.45
N GLY A 545 39.47 15.59 -9.39
CA GLY A 545 40.20 16.13 -10.55
C GLY A 545 41.20 15.15 -11.17
N ASP A 546 41.94 14.40 -10.35
CA ASP A 546 42.88 13.38 -10.83
C ASP A 546 42.18 12.11 -11.33
N ARG A 547 41.07 11.71 -10.69
CA ARG A 547 40.21 10.64 -11.18
C ARG A 547 39.67 10.98 -12.57
N GLY A 548 39.24 12.23 -12.77
CA GLY A 548 38.83 12.74 -14.07
C GLY A 548 37.74 11.88 -14.73
N ASN A 549 38.05 11.32 -15.89
CA ASN A 549 37.20 10.34 -16.57
C ASN A 549 37.93 9.00 -16.78
N LEU A 550 38.93 8.68 -15.97
CA LEU A 550 39.65 7.41 -16.04
C LEU A 550 38.68 6.26 -15.75
N TYR A 551 38.82 5.13 -16.46
CA TYR A 551 37.99 3.96 -16.19
C TYR A 551 38.52 3.19 -14.97
N PHE A 552 37.64 2.47 -14.29
CA PHE A 552 38.05 1.65 -13.15
C PHE A 552 38.79 0.40 -13.64
N ASP A 553 40.00 0.21 -13.11
CA ASP A 553 40.87 -0.95 -13.33
C ASP A 553 41.81 -1.12 -12.13
N ASN A 554 42.43 -2.30 -11.99
CA ASN A 554 43.54 -2.50 -11.09
C ASN A 554 44.81 -1.90 -11.70
N CYS A 555 45.62 -1.27 -10.86
CA CYS A 555 46.85 -0.62 -11.24
C CYS A 555 48.06 -1.55 -11.11
N ASP A 556 49.26 -1.00 -11.33
CA ASP A 556 50.51 -1.67 -11.03
C ASP A 556 51.45 -0.77 -10.21
N ALA A 557 52.65 -1.30 -9.91
CA ALA A 557 53.64 -0.59 -9.10
C ALA A 557 54.22 0.70 -9.75
N GLN A 558 53.86 1.02 -10.99
CA GLN A 558 54.25 2.26 -11.69
C GLN A 558 53.20 3.37 -11.57
N CYS A 559 52.03 3.05 -11.02
CA CYS A 559 50.95 4.02 -10.88
C CYS A 559 51.27 5.14 -9.90
N ASN A 560 50.61 6.27 -10.11
CA ASN A 560 50.70 7.41 -9.22
C ASN A 560 49.80 7.18 -8.01
N GLU A 561 50.28 7.56 -6.84
CA GLU A 561 49.54 7.41 -5.59
C GLU A 561 48.71 8.67 -5.29
N ARG A 562 47.47 8.45 -4.87
CA ARG A 562 46.66 9.40 -4.11
C ARG A 562 46.33 8.78 -2.75
N SER A 563 47.14 9.14 -1.75
CA SER A 563 47.07 8.59 -0.39
C SER A 563 45.73 8.85 0.27
N THR A 564 45.25 7.91 1.08
CA THR A 564 44.11 8.15 1.98
C THR A 564 44.59 8.69 3.32
N ASP A 565 43.77 9.50 3.99
CA ASP A 565 43.92 9.77 5.42
C ASP A 565 43.52 8.51 6.22
N THR A 566 43.89 8.45 7.49
CA THR A 566 43.45 7.37 8.39
C THR A 566 42.12 7.75 9.04
N HIS A 567 41.18 6.82 9.05
CA HIS A 567 39.86 6.98 9.67
C HIS A 567 39.56 5.80 10.60
N GLU A 568 38.80 6.01 11.67
CA GLU A 568 38.27 4.89 12.46
C GLU A 568 37.28 4.09 11.61
N ASN A 569 37.25 2.77 11.77
CA ASN A 569 36.39 1.90 10.97
C ASN A 569 35.03 1.73 11.67
N PRO A 570 33.93 2.30 11.12
CA PRO A 570 32.62 2.26 11.79
C PRO A 570 32.02 0.85 11.87
N ASN A 571 32.47 -0.07 11.00
CA ASN A 571 31.96 -1.44 10.93
C ASN A 571 32.61 -2.41 11.93
N THR A 572 33.51 -1.94 12.81
CA THR A 572 34.35 -2.82 13.66
C THR A 572 34.55 -2.26 15.07
N PRO A 573 35.04 -3.06 16.04
CA PRO A 573 35.25 -2.58 17.41
C PRO A 573 36.17 -1.36 17.49
N GLN A 574 35.91 -0.46 18.45
CA GLN A 574 36.73 0.75 18.68
C GLN A 574 38.23 0.44 18.68
N ASN A 575 39.01 1.26 17.95
CA ASN A 575 40.46 1.19 17.67
C ASN A 575 40.91 0.37 16.45
N ASP A 576 40.01 -0.06 15.55
CA ASP A 576 40.39 -0.44 14.19
C ASP A 576 40.35 0.79 13.26
N THR A 577 41.29 0.88 12.32
CA THR A 577 41.41 2.03 11.43
C THR A 577 41.58 1.59 9.99
N ILE A 578 40.89 2.30 9.10
CA ILE A 578 40.93 2.12 7.65
C ILE A 578 41.66 3.28 6.97
N GLY A 579 42.12 3.03 5.75
CA GLY A 579 42.93 3.98 4.99
C GLY A 579 44.35 4.09 5.52
N GLY A 580 44.92 5.29 5.45
CA GLY A 580 46.34 5.54 5.71
C GLY A 580 47.22 5.10 4.53
N GLY A 581 47.55 6.05 3.66
CA GLY A 581 48.41 5.78 2.51
C GLY A 581 49.77 5.18 2.89
N SER A 582 50.25 4.24 2.07
CA SER A 582 51.45 3.44 2.39
C SER A 582 52.70 3.86 1.60
N GLY A 583 52.57 4.70 0.57
CA GLY A 583 53.69 5.07 -0.30
C GLY A 583 54.07 3.99 -1.32
N VAL A 584 53.46 2.80 -1.28
CA VAL A 584 53.84 1.63 -2.08
C VAL A 584 52.61 0.82 -2.49
N TYR A 585 52.51 0.51 -3.78
CA TYR A 585 51.44 -0.34 -4.34
C TYR A 585 51.50 -1.78 -3.78
N PRO A 586 50.35 -2.43 -3.48
CA PRO A 586 48.98 -1.94 -3.68
C PRO A 586 48.44 -1.07 -2.53
N GLY A 587 49.05 -1.08 -1.34
CA GLY A 587 48.72 -0.14 -0.24
C GLY A 587 47.24 0.04 0.11
N ASN A 588 46.94 1.06 0.93
CA ASN A 588 45.57 1.54 1.20
C ASN A 588 45.39 2.94 0.58
N SER A 589 45.72 3.07 -0.70
CA SER A 589 45.66 4.35 -1.43
C SER A 589 44.85 4.16 -2.70
N ASN A 590 44.46 5.26 -3.33
CA ASN A 590 44.00 5.22 -4.71
C ASN A 590 45.22 5.24 -5.63
N TRP A 591 45.14 4.53 -6.74
CA TRP A 591 46.22 4.43 -7.72
C TRP A 591 45.70 4.76 -9.08
N PHE A 592 46.47 5.51 -9.86
CA PHE A 592 46.01 5.89 -11.19
C PHE A 592 47.16 6.08 -12.17
N ASP A 593 46.84 5.90 -13.44
CA ASP A 593 47.74 6.12 -14.55
C ASP A 593 47.08 6.96 -15.66
N GLY A 594 47.52 6.81 -16.91
CA GLY A 594 47.03 7.62 -18.01
C GLY A 594 45.61 7.30 -18.47
N ASN A 595 45.03 6.17 -18.06
CA ASN A 595 43.71 5.73 -18.52
C ASN A 595 42.87 5.04 -17.43
N SER A 596 43.45 4.64 -16.31
CA SER A 596 42.78 3.89 -15.26
C SER A 596 42.91 4.48 -13.86
N PHE A 597 41.94 4.16 -13.01
CA PHE A 597 41.90 4.52 -11.59
C PHE A 597 41.50 3.28 -10.77
N GLU A 598 42.35 2.88 -9.82
CA GLU A 598 42.09 1.88 -8.80
C GLU A 598 41.71 2.59 -7.49
N VAL A 599 40.53 2.29 -6.97
CA VAL A 599 40.02 2.85 -5.72
C VAL A 599 40.66 2.11 -4.54
N TRP A 600 40.91 2.80 -3.43
CA TRP A 600 41.40 2.17 -2.19
C TRP A 600 40.44 1.09 -1.67
N ASN A 601 40.99 0.11 -0.94
CA ASN A 601 40.33 -1.20 -0.71
C ASN A 601 38.96 -1.15 -0.01
N PHE A 602 38.70 -0.16 0.83
CA PHE A 602 37.44 -0.02 1.59
C PHE A 602 36.28 0.57 0.78
N ARG A 603 36.53 1.00 -0.47
CA ARG A 603 35.51 1.60 -1.35
C ARG A 603 35.42 0.89 -2.70
N LYS A 604 36.05 -0.29 -2.82
CA LYS A 604 36.09 -1.03 -4.08
C LYS A 604 34.70 -1.59 -4.40
N GLY A 605 34.03 -2.11 -3.39
CA GLY A 605 32.70 -2.71 -3.46
C GLY A 605 31.63 -1.65 -3.72
N ASP A 606 31.67 -0.54 -2.99
CA ASP A 606 30.76 0.61 -3.14
C ASP A 606 30.73 1.10 -4.58
N ILE A 607 31.92 1.29 -5.14
CA ILE A 607 32.08 1.75 -6.51
C ILE A 607 31.60 0.68 -7.49
N ALA A 608 31.94 -0.60 -7.28
CA ALA A 608 31.46 -1.67 -8.14
C ALA A 608 29.93 -1.76 -8.17
N ARG A 609 29.27 -1.72 -7.01
CA ARG A 609 27.80 -1.79 -6.90
C ARG A 609 27.10 -0.56 -7.46
N ALA A 610 27.67 0.64 -7.31
CA ALA A 610 27.16 1.83 -7.99
C ALA A 610 27.25 1.70 -9.53
N MET A 611 28.32 1.09 -10.03
CA MET A 611 28.53 0.87 -11.46
C MET A 611 27.60 -0.21 -12.03
N PHE A 612 27.37 -1.32 -11.31
CA PHE A 612 26.38 -2.34 -11.70
C PHE A 612 24.97 -1.78 -11.74
N TYR A 613 24.60 -0.97 -10.73
CA TYR A 613 23.32 -0.29 -10.68
C TYR A 613 23.08 0.56 -11.92
N LEU A 614 24.04 1.40 -12.30
CA LEU A 614 23.90 2.25 -13.49
C LEU A 614 23.72 1.47 -14.78
N ASP A 615 24.40 0.33 -14.94
CA ASP A 615 24.23 -0.53 -16.13
C ASP A 615 22.80 -1.06 -16.22
N VAL A 616 22.25 -1.57 -15.12
CA VAL A 616 20.90 -2.14 -15.10
C VAL A 616 19.84 -1.05 -15.21
N ARG A 617 19.95 0.00 -14.39
CA ARG A 617 18.98 1.10 -14.30
C ARG A 617 18.84 1.90 -15.60
N TYR A 618 19.95 2.17 -16.28
CA TYR A 618 19.93 3.02 -17.48
C TYR A 618 20.06 2.16 -18.73
N SER A 619 18.98 1.46 -19.07
CA SER A 619 18.95 0.52 -20.19
C SER A 619 18.67 1.18 -21.55
N GLY A 620 18.30 2.47 -21.55
CA GLY A 620 18.07 3.24 -22.77
C GLY A 620 16.78 2.86 -23.53
N ASP A 621 15.84 2.23 -22.85
CA ASP A 621 14.52 1.86 -23.33
C ASP A 621 13.52 3.03 -23.32
N VAL A 622 13.77 4.06 -22.50
CA VAL A 622 13.00 5.31 -22.47
C VAL A 622 13.60 6.38 -23.39
N ALA A 623 12.73 7.16 -24.04
CA ALA A 623 13.15 8.21 -24.96
C ALA A 623 14.00 9.30 -24.27
N GLY A 624 15.24 9.44 -24.70
CA GLY A 624 16.19 10.43 -24.16
C GLY A 624 17.10 9.88 -23.07
N GLU A 625 16.91 8.61 -22.67
CA GLU A 625 17.82 7.88 -21.82
C GLU A 625 18.94 7.21 -22.63
N VAL A 626 20.11 7.05 -22.02
CA VAL A 626 21.25 6.37 -22.63
C VAL A 626 21.40 4.97 -22.05
N ASP A 627 21.72 4.01 -22.92
CA ASP A 627 22.04 2.63 -22.56
C ASP A 627 23.48 2.56 -22.02
N LEU A 628 23.64 2.65 -20.69
CA LEU A 628 24.93 2.59 -20.00
C LEU A 628 25.38 1.13 -19.88
N GLN A 629 26.59 0.83 -20.35
CA GLN A 629 27.09 -0.55 -20.40
C GLN A 629 28.52 -0.70 -19.85
N LEU A 630 28.69 -1.62 -18.91
CA LEU A 630 29.98 -2.08 -18.44
C LEU A 630 30.67 -2.95 -19.49
N THR A 631 31.99 -2.84 -19.62
CA THR A 631 32.71 -3.59 -20.66
C THR A 631 34.18 -3.85 -20.35
N ASP A 632 34.65 -5.07 -20.61
CA ASP A 632 36.09 -5.36 -20.61
C ASP A 632 36.83 -4.81 -21.84
N ASN A 633 36.10 -4.29 -22.83
CA ASN A 633 36.72 -3.73 -24.02
C ASN A 633 37.04 -2.25 -23.83
N ALA A 634 38.22 -1.97 -23.26
CA ALA A 634 38.73 -0.61 -23.06
C ALA A 634 38.74 0.27 -24.32
N SER A 635 38.70 -0.31 -25.54
CA SER A 635 38.62 0.48 -26.77
C SER A 635 37.25 1.13 -27.00
N LEU A 636 36.19 0.64 -26.35
CA LEU A 636 34.84 1.22 -26.41
C LEU A 636 34.67 2.39 -25.44
N ILE A 637 35.46 2.43 -24.37
CA ILE A 637 35.41 3.46 -23.32
C ILE A 637 36.01 4.76 -23.87
N GLN A 638 35.17 5.59 -24.47
CA GLN A 638 35.55 6.84 -25.13
C GLN A 638 34.56 7.95 -24.80
N THR A 639 35.04 9.19 -24.79
CA THR A 639 34.19 10.37 -24.57
C THR A 639 33.02 10.38 -25.57
N GLY A 640 31.80 10.46 -25.04
CA GLY A 640 30.54 10.44 -25.77
C GLY A 640 29.92 9.06 -25.96
N ALA A 641 30.64 7.98 -25.68
CA ALA A 641 30.09 6.62 -25.71
C ALA A 641 29.64 6.19 -24.30
N PRO A 642 28.53 5.44 -24.17
CA PRO A 642 27.99 5.04 -22.88
C PRO A 642 28.65 3.75 -22.36
N TYR A 643 29.98 3.68 -22.43
CA TYR A 643 30.78 2.55 -21.94
C TYR A 643 31.71 2.99 -20.82
N MET A 644 31.81 2.20 -19.75
CA MET A 644 32.68 2.51 -18.61
C MET A 644 33.08 1.24 -17.85
N GLY A 645 34.22 1.28 -17.15
CA GLY A 645 34.67 0.25 -16.20
C GLY A 645 35.01 -1.11 -16.82
N LEU A 646 36.15 -1.69 -16.45
CA LEU A 646 36.40 -3.09 -16.81
C LEU A 646 35.52 -3.99 -15.96
N LEU A 647 34.55 -4.65 -16.60
CA LEU A 647 33.57 -5.49 -15.92
C LEU A 647 34.24 -6.54 -15.04
N SER A 648 35.29 -7.18 -15.54
CA SER A 648 36.07 -8.16 -14.79
C SER A 648 36.71 -7.59 -13.52
N THR A 649 37.21 -6.35 -13.56
CA THR A 649 37.77 -5.68 -12.38
C THR A 649 36.69 -5.32 -11.37
N LEU A 650 35.54 -4.81 -11.83
CA LEU A 650 34.43 -4.47 -10.93
C LEU A 650 33.85 -5.71 -10.23
N LEU A 651 33.79 -6.86 -10.93
CA LEU A 651 33.42 -8.14 -10.33
C LEU A 651 34.42 -8.58 -9.25
N GLU A 652 35.72 -8.42 -9.49
CA GLU A 652 36.75 -8.70 -8.47
C GLU A 652 36.61 -7.81 -7.24
N TRP A 653 36.34 -6.52 -7.45
CA TRP A 653 36.16 -5.53 -6.39
C TRP A 653 34.92 -5.81 -5.54
N HIS A 654 33.79 -6.12 -6.18
CA HIS A 654 32.56 -6.51 -5.50
C HIS A 654 32.74 -7.72 -4.57
N VAL A 655 33.51 -8.72 -5.00
CA VAL A 655 33.80 -9.91 -4.17
C VAL A 655 34.80 -9.59 -3.06
N SER A 656 35.76 -8.71 -3.32
CA SER A 656 36.83 -8.38 -2.37
C SER A 656 36.38 -7.43 -1.25
N ASP A 657 35.29 -6.70 -1.46
CA ASP A 657 34.75 -5.67 -0.58
C ASP A 657 33.22 -5.85 -0.47
N PRO A 658 32.76 -6.73 0.45
CA PRO A 658 31.33 -7.01 0.65
C PRO A 658 30.53 -5.80 1.11
N VAL A 659 29.20 -5.89 1.02
CA VAL A 659 28.30 -4.81 1.44
C VAL A 659 28.38 -4.59 2.95
N ASP A 660 28.59 -3.34 3.36
CA ASP A 660 28.64 -2.95 4.77
C ASP A 660 27.42 -2.12 5.23
N ASP A 661 27.38 -1.76 6.53
CA ASP A 661 26.28 -0.96 7.08
C ASP A 661 26.28 0.48 6.57
N ILE A 662 27.44 1.01 6.16
CA ILE A 662 27.55 2.36 5.61
C ILE A 662 26.83 2.42 4.27
N GLU A 663 27.04 1.42 3.40
CA GLU A 663 26.34 1.31 2.13
C GLU A 663 24.84 1.03 2.30
N ARG A 664 24.45 0.18 3.25
CA ARG A 664 23.04 -0.08 3.55
C ARG A 664 22.33 1.19 4.01
N ASN A 665 22.90 1.90 4.99
CA ASN A 665 22.34 3.17 5.49
C ASN A 665 22.25 4.23 4.38
N ARG A 666 23.26 4.28 3.51
CA ARG A 666 23.24 5.17 2.34
C ARG A 666 22.13 4.80 1.37
N ASN A 667 21.95 3.52 1.06
CA ASN A 667 20.89 3.02 0.18
C ASN A 667 19.51 3.31 0.77
N ASP A 668 19.32 3.08 2.08
CA ASP A 668 18.10 3.42 2.83
C ASP A 668 17.78 4.90 2.77
N PHE A 669 18.76 5.77 3.05
CA PHE A 669 18.55 7.21 2.96
C PHE A 669 18.18 7.64 1.54
N ILE A 670 18.91 7.18 0.52
CA ILE A 670 18.62 7.56 -0.88
C ILE A 670 17.23 7.10 -1.26
N PHE A 671 16.81 5.92 -0.82
CA PHE A 671 15.48 5.41 -1.07
C PHE A 671 14.39 6.33 -0.56
N THR A 672 14.55 6.91 0.64
CA THR A 672 13.59 7.88 1.19
C THR A 672 13.42 9.13 0.30
N LYS A 673 14.37 9.41 -0.59
CA LYS A 673 14.37 10.59 -1.44
C LYS A 673 14.05 10.26 -2.88
N GLN A 674 14.80 9.32 -3.47
CA GLN A 674 14.69 8.92 -4.87
C GLN A 674 13.61 7.86 -5.13
N LEU A 675 13.06 7.24 -4.08
CA LEU A 675 12.07 6.16 -4.17
C LEU A 675 12.55 4.92 -4.94
N ASN A 676 13.85 4.81 -5.18
CA ASN A 676 14.47 3.61 -5.71
C ASN A 676 15.71 3.20 -4.92
N ARG A 677 16.05 1.91 -5.00
CA ARG A 677 17.18 1.29 -4.28
C ARG A 677 18.20 0.72 -5.23
N ASN A 678 19.45 0.62 -4.80
CA ASN A 678 20.48 -0.14 -5.49
C ASN A 678 20.34 -1.65 -5.17
N PRO A 679 19.87 -2.48 -6.13
CA PRO A 679 19.62 -3.90 -5.88
C PRO A 679 20.88 -4.68 -5.57
N PHE A 680 22.07 -4.19 -5.94
CA PHE A 680 23.32 -4.90 -5.69
C PHE A 680 23.90 -4.62 -4.30
N ILE A 681 23.32 -3.65 -3.56
CA ILE A 681 23.56 -3.45 -2.13
C ILE A 681 22.64 -4.38 -1.34
N ASP A 682 21.36 -4.45 -1.71
CA ASP A 682 20.35 -5.23 -0.99
C ASP A 682 20.43 -6.74 -1.30
N HIS A 683 20.77 -7.09 -2.55
CA HIS A 683 20.92 -8.44 -3.09
C HIS A 683 22.24 -8.58 -3.88
N PRO A 684 23.40 -8.55 -3.19
CA PRO A 684 24.71 -8.65 -3.84
C PRO A 684 24.87 -9.91 -4.70
N GLU A 685 24.18 -11.01 -4.37
CA GLU A 685 24.17 -12.26 -5.12
C GLU A 685 23.68 -12.12 -6.56
N TRP A 686 22.84 -11.12 -6.86
CA TRP A 686 22.33 -10.89 -8.22
C TRP A 686 23.41 -10.40 -9.20
N VAL A 687 24.54 -9.89 -8.70
CA VAL A 687 25.70 -9.58 -9.53
C VAL A 687 26.20 -10.82 -10.26
N GLU A 688 26.25 -11.98 -9.59
CA GLU A 688 26.68 -13.24 -10.21
C GLU A 688 25.75 -13.63 -11.37
N CYS A 689 24.43 -13.57 -11.14
CA CYS A 689 23.43 -13.94 -12.15
C CYS A 689 23.53 -13.06 -13.40
N ILE A 690 23.62 -11.74 -13.24
CA ILE A 690 23.53 -10.78 -14.36
C ILE A 690 24.85 -10.64 -15.12
N PHE A 691 25.98 -10.53 -14.40
CA PHE A 691 27.24 -10.08 -14.98
C PHE A 691 28.27 -11.19 -15.22
N VAL A 692 28.12 -12.36 -14.60
CA VAL A 692 29.03 -13.49 -14.81
C VAL A 692 28.50 -14.41 -15.90
N THR A 693 29.30 -14.66 -16.95
CA THR A 693 28.90 -15.55 -18.04
C THR A 693 28.66 -16.97 -17.52
N GLY A 694 27.41 -17.42 -17.54
CA GLY A 694 27.00 -18.71 -16.98
C GLY A 694 26.94 -18.73 -15.45
N GLY A 695 26.85 -17.56 -14.81
CA GLY A 695 26.60 -17.40 -13.39
C GLY A 695 25.25 -17.98 -12.96
N THR A 696 25.11 -18.24 -11.67
CA THR A 696 23.92 -18.88 -11.10
C THR A 696 22.84 -17.84 -10.83
N CYS A 697 21.59 -18.16 -11.15
CA CYS A 697 20.41 -17.36 -10.81
C CYS A 697 19.53 -18.16 -9.84
N GLY A 698 18.94 -17.47 -8.86
CA GLY A 698 18.19 -18.07 -7.75
C GLY A 698 18.63 -17.52 -6.39
N THR A 699 17.69 -17.39 -5.47
CA THR A 699 17.91 -17.26 -4.01
C THR A 699 18.70 -18.46 -3.51
N VAL A 700 20.02 -18.41 -3.65
CA VAL A 700 20.84 -19.32 -2.88
C VAL A 700 20.73 -18.82 -1.45
N ASP A 701 20.11 -19.66 -0.61
CA ASP A 701 20.12 -19.62 0.85
C ASP A 701 21.58 -19.77 1.34
N ASN A 702 22.41 -18.80 0.95
CA ASN A 702 23.85 -18.81 1.04
C ASN A 702 24.27 -17.61 1.89
N ASP A 703 24.25 -17.89 3.18
CA ASP A 703 25.29 -17.53 4.15
C ASP A 703 26.75 -17.76 3.67
N LEU A 704 27.03 -18.02 2.38
CA LEU A 704 28.39 -18.10 1.84
C LEU A 704 29.05 -16.72 1.68
N ILE A 705 28.28 -15.62 1.67
CA ILE A 705 28.84 -14.25 1.75
C ILE A 705 29.06 -13.82 3.20
N PHE A 706 28.35 -14.44 4.17
CA PHE A 706 28.51 -14.18 5.61
C PHE A 706 29.43 -15.18 6.34
N GLU A 707 30.17 -16.03 5.62
CA GLU A 707 31.03 -17.07 6.22
C GLU A 707 32.18 -16.49 7.10
N ASN A 708 32.38 -15.16 7.12
CA ASN A 708 33.39 -14.49 7.94
C ASN A 708 32.86 -13.63 9.12
N GLY A 709 31.59 -13.77 9.50
CA GLY A 709 31.14 -13.58 10.88
C GLY A 709 31.06 -12.16 11.44
N PHE A 710 29.84 -11.74 11.76
CA PHE A 710 29.55 -10.92 12.94
C PHE A 710 28.27 -11.48 13.61
N GLU A 711 28.50 -12.21 14.72
CA GLU A 711 27.59 -12.22 15.87
C GLU A 711 27.93 -11.03 16.79
#